data_AF-A0A8B9SNA8-F1
#
_entry.id   AF-A0A8B9SNA8-F1
#
_cell.length_a   1.000
_cell.length_b   1.000
_cell.length_c   1.000
_cell.angle_alpha   90.00
_cell.angle_beta   90.00
_cell.angle_gamma   90.00
#
_symmetry.space_group_name_H-M   'P 1'
#
loop_
_entity.id
_entity.type
_entity.pdbx_description
1 polymer ?
#
loop_
_entity_poly.entity_id
_entity_poly.type
_entity_poly.pdbx_seq_one_letter_code
_entity_poly.pdbx_strand_id
1 'polypeptide(L)'
;MRGGGTWPGERRAPTGTGTGTGTGTGTGTGTGTGTGTGTGTGTGTGTGTGTGTGTGTGTGTGTGTGTGTGTGTGTGTGTGTGTGTGTGTGTGTPRPALRPSPVPALTPLSPRRLSVPCPCRSPFPWSRPRPVALGLAAAAGLLLLLAAAAPRRWAAPPRRGERYLSRLEELAATDTEDAALSYGVVVDCGSSGSRVFVYVWPPHNGNPHDLLDIRQMRDRGSRPVVKKIKPGISVAAAAEPERATPYLRPLLRFAAAHVPAPKHKETPLYVLCTAGMRLLPQRQQAAILEDLVQNIPLEFDFLFSKSHAEVISGKQEGVYAWIGINFVLGRFDHEDESLVRKRTVGILDMGGASLQIAYEGAQLRSLLLPAEEAAKSLLAEFNLGCDVQHSGHVYRVYVNTFLGFGGNFARQRYEELVLNQTHAHSRLHGQQTGLSAETPFLDPCLPVGLEDTVTRGERTLHMRGRGDWQACAKLLQPLLGGANSSQDSLTGAYKAPIDFSNSEFYGFSEFFYCTEDVLRLGGYYNAPTFTAAAQEYCSQRWEVLTKRFRGGLYSSHADEHRVKYQCFKSAWMYQVLHQGFHFPPDYPSLRTAQLVYDREVQWTLGAILYKTRFLPLRDLRQENIRQAHASWLRLSFVYNHYLFFACILVVALAIVLYLLRLRRIHRRQQLDALWLDKVVLLPPGQAGGP
;
A
#
# COMPACT_ATOMS: atom_id res chain seq x y z
N MET A 1 -42.77 27.42 18.85
CA MET A 1 -43.99 27.99 18.24
C MET A 1 -44.39 27.15 17.02
N ARG A 2 -45.42 27.51 16.25
CA ARG A 2 -46.11 26.62 15.27
C ARG A 2 -45.64 26.79 13.81
N GLY A 3 -45.67 25.69 13.04
CA GLY A 3 -45.76 25.67 11.55
C GLY A 3 -44.48 26.03 10.77
N GLY A 4 -44.33 25.63 9.51
CA GLY A 4 -45.15 24.72 8.68
C GLY A 4 -44.92 24.92 7.17
N GLY A 5 -44.82 23.85 6.37
CA GLY A 5 -44.64 23.87 4.91
C GLY A 5 -43.16 23.87 4.45
N THR A 6 -42.51 22.75 4.12
CA THR A 6 -42.59 21.95 2.86
C THR A 6 -42.03 22.63 1.59
N TRP A 7 -40.84 22.18 1.15
CA TRP A 7 -40.43 22.06 -0.27
C TRP A 7 -39.48 20.84 -0.40
N PRO A 8 -39.34 20.21 -1.59
CA PRO A 8 -38.63 18.94 -1.76
C PRO A 8 -37.12 19.15 -2.01
N GLY A 9 -36.30 18.14 -1.69
CA GLY A 9 -34.85 18.22 -1.84
C GLY A 9 -34.18 16.86 -2.06
N GLU A 10 -34.01 16.46 -3.32
CA GLU A 10 -33.16 15.32 -3.68
C GLU A 10 -31.67 15.72 -3.63
N ARG A 11 -30.93 15.26 -2.59
CA ARG A 11 -29.53 14.79 -2.71
C ARG A 11 -28.85 14.37 -1.39
N ARG A 12 -27.98 13.36 -1.55
CA ARG A 12 -26.87 12.91 -0.68
C ARG A 12 -27.21 12.25 0.66
N ALA A 13 -26.43 11.21 0.97
CA ALA A 13 -26.30 10.64 2.30
C ALA A 13 -25.36 11.50 3.17
N PRO A 14 -25.73 11.79 4.44
CA PRO A 14 -24.84 12.37 5.43
C PRO A 14 -24.31 11.30 6.41
N THR A 15 -23.04 11.39 6.79
CA THR A 15 -22.59 10.90 8.11
C THR A 15 -22.94 11.97 9.14
N GLY A 16 -23.78 11.65 10.12
CA GLY A 16 -24.26 12.62 11.10
C GLY A 16 -24.48 12.03 12.49
N THR A 17 -24.27 12.88 13.49
CA THR A 17 -24.66 12.69 14.89
C THR A 17 -25.85 13.58 15.20
N GLY A 18 -26.92 13.04 15.79
CA GLY A 18 -28.11 13.86 16.05
C GLY A 18 -29.06 13.31 17.11
N THR A 19 -29.84 14.22 17.66
CA THR A 19 -31.00 13.97 18.53
C THR A 19 -32.25 14.45 17.81
N GLY A 20 -33.37 13.72 17.91
CA GLY A 20 -34.60 14.13 17.23
C GLY A 20 -35.83 13.28 17.51
N THR A 21 -36.99 13.83 17.17
CA THR A 21 -38.27 13.14 17.17
C THR A 21 -39.00 13.38 15.85
N GLY A 22 -39.74 12.39 15.35
CA GLY A 22 -40.42 12.54 14.06
C GLY A 22 -41.20 11.33 13.58
N THR A 23 -41.92 11.51 12.47
CA THR A 23 -42.63 10.46 11.76
C THR A 23 -42.33 10.54 10.26
N GLY A 24 -42.32 9.40 9.56
CA GLY A 24 -41.98 9.41 8.14
C GLY A 24 -41.98 8.07 7.43
N THR A 25 -41.81 8.14 6.11
CA THR A 25 -41.63 6.97 5.23
C THR A 25 -40.43 7.20 4.32
N GLY A 26 -39.70 6.15 3.94
CA GLY A 26 -38.51 6.32 3.11
C GLY A 26 -37.76 5.05 2.74
N THR A 27 -36.78 5.22 1.84
CA THR A 27 -35.81 4.18 1.45
C THR A 27 -34.40 4.76 1.45
N GLY A 28 -33.38 3.97 1.76
CA GLY A 28 -32.01 4.49 1.79
C GLY A 28 -30.90 3.54 2.25
N THR A 29 -29.68 4.08 2.20
CA THR A 29 -28.45 3.44 2.71
C THR A 29 -27.59 4.44 3.46
N GLY A 30 -26.93 4.01 4.53
CA GLY A 30 -26.09 4.92 5.33
C GLY A 30 -25.51 4.34 6.62
N THR A 31 -24.71 5.17 7.30
CA THR A 31 -24.04 4.85 8.56
C THR A 31 -24.02 6.04 9.51
N GLY A 32 -24.34 5.84 10.79
CA GLY A 32 -24.37 6.95 11.76
C GLY A 32 -24.67 6.51 13.20
N THR A 33 -24.73 7.49 14.10
CA THR A 33 -24.97 7.28 15.53
C THR A 33 -25.86 8.38 16.12
N GLY A 34 -26.89 8.03 16.91
CA GLY A 34 -27.80 9.03 17.47
C GLY A 34 -28.84 8.48 18.44
N THR A 35 -29.71 9.36 18.94
CA THR A 35 -30.78 8.98 19.88
C THR A 35 -32.09 9.71 19.58
N GLY A 36 -33.24 9.05 19.70
CA GLY A 36 -34.52 9.69 19.36
C GLY A 36 -35.77 8.83 19.56
N THR A 37 -36.93 9.38 19.22
CA THR A 37 -38.22 8.67 19.25
C THR A 37 -39.09 8.95 18.03
N GLY A 38 -39.87 7.97 17.57
CA GLY A 38 -40.67 8.18 16.34
C GLY A 38 -41.45 6.98 15.84
N THR A 39 -42.20 7.18 14.74
CA THR A 39 -42.94 6.12 14.06
C THR A 39 -42.83 6.20 12.53
N GLY A 40 -42.82 5.07 11.84
CA GLY A 40 -42.64 5.10 10.37
C GLY A 40 -42.56 3.74 9.68
N THR A 41 -42.45 3.77 8.35
CA THR A 41 -42.31 2.56 7.52
C THR A 41 -41.30 2.75 6.39
N GLY A 42 -40.56 1.72 6.01
CA GLY A 42 -39.51 1.86 4.99
C GLY A 42 -38.66 0.62 4.72
N THR A 43 -37.71 0.76 3.77
CA THR A 43 -36.77 -0.32 3.40
C THR A 43 -35.36 0.20 3.14
N GLY A 44 -34.32 -0.59 3.47
CA GLY A 44 -32.94 -0.11 3.32
C GLY A 44 -31.85 -1.05 3.83
N THR A 45 -30.59 -0.60 3.74
CA THR A 45 -29.43 -1.33 4.27
C THR A 45 -28.38 -0.39 4.90
N GLY A 46 -27.72 -0.81 5.97
CA GLY A 46 -26.76 0.07 6.67
C GLY A 46 -26.20 -0.47 7.99
N THR A 47 -25.37 0.34 8.66
CA THR A 47 -24.72 -0.02 9.93
C THR A 47 -24.62 1.17 10.88
N GLY A 48 -24.85 0.98 12.19
CA GLY A 48 -24.79 2.09 13.16
C GLY A 48 -25.06 1.69 14.61
N THR A 49 -25.05 2.68 15.50
CA THR A 49 -25.31 2.49 16.95
C THR A 49 -26.18 3.61 17.54
N GLY A 50 -27.00 3.32 18.56
CA GLY A 50 -27.89 4.33 19.12
C GLY A 50 -28.87 3.84 20.17
N THR A 51 -29.69 4.76 20.70
CA THR A 51 -30.75 4.44 21.68
C THR A 51 -32.05 5.19 21.41
N GLY A 52 -33.21 4.59 21.68
CA GLY A 52 -34.49 5.23 21.36
C GLY A 52 -35.75 4.40 21.60
N THR A 53 -36.92 4.98 21.30
CA THR A 53 -38.22 4.30 21.41
C THR A 53 -39.16 4.61 20.24
N GLY A 54 -39.96 3.64 19.79
CA GLY A 54 -40.80 3.85 18.60
C GLY A 54 -41.61 2.65 18.12
N THR A 55 -42.39 2.85 17.04
CA THR A 55 -43.20 1.80 16.40
C THR A 55 -43.19 1.89 14.87
N GLY A 56 -43.24 0.76 14.16
CA GLY A 56 -43.15 0.79 12.69
C GLY A 56 -43.13 -0.57 11.99
N THR A 57 -43.07 -0.54 10.66
CA THR A 57 -42.99 -1.75 9.81
C THR A 57 -42.05 -1.58 8.62
N GLY A 58 -41.34 -2.64 8.19
CA GLY A 58 -40.34 -2.51 7.12
C GLY A 58 -39.57 -3.77 6.77
N THR A 59 -38.65 -3.66 5.79
CA THR A 59 -37.77 -4.77 5.35
C THR A 59 -36.36 -4.29 5.00
N GLY A 60 -35.31 -5.09 5.27
CA GLY A 60 -33.93 -4.65 5.04
C GLY A 60 -32.84 -5.62 5.52
N THR A 61 -31.56 -5.20 5.37
CA THR A 61 -30.39 -5.97 5.84
C THR A 61 -29.30 -5.06 6.42
N GLY A 62 -28.57 -5.49 7.46
CA GLY A 62 -27.57 -4.62 8.12
C GLY A 62 -26.98 -5.17 9.42
N THR A 63 -26.11 -4.39 10.07
CA THR A 63 -25.42 -4.76 11.32
C THR A 63 -25.21 -3.58 12.26
N GLY A 64 -25.46 -3.72 13.57
CA GLY A 64 -25.34 -2.61 14.53
C GLY A 64 -25.56 -3.00 15.99
N THR A 65 -25.45 -2.03 16.90
CA THR A 65 -25.62 -2.24 18.36
C THR A 65 -26.36 -1.09 19.05
N GLY A 66 -27.26 -1.36 20.00
CA GLY A 66 -28.04 -0.29 20.66
C GLY A 66 -28.99 -0.76 21.76
N THR A 67 -29.72 0.18 22.36
CA THR A 67 -30.71 -0.11 23.43
C THR A 67 -32.00 0.68 23.28
N GLY A 68 -33.17 0.10 23.58
CA GLY A 68 -34.44 0.78 23.34
C GLY A 68 -35.71 -0.05 23.61
N THR A 69 -36.88 0.55 23.38
CA THR A 69 -38.19 -0.13 23.56
C THR A 69 -39.18 0.21 22.44
N GLY A 70 -39.99 -0.75 22.00
CA GLY A 70 -40.89 -0.53 20.85
C GLY A 70 -41.68 -1.75 20.39
N THR A 71 -42.53 -1.56 19.37
CA THR A 71 -43.37 -2.61 18.77
C THR A 71 -43.46 -2.48 17.24
N GLY A 72 -43.48 -3.59 16.51
CA GLY A 72 -43.46 -3.55 15.04
C GLY A 72 -43.42 -4.93 14.36
N THR A 73 -43.50 -4.93 13.03
CA THR A 73 -43.48 -6.15 12.19
C THR A 73 -42.65 -5.94 10.92
N GLY A 74 -41.93 -6.97 10.46
CA GLY A 74 -41.03 -6.85 9.31
C GLY A 74 -40.27 -8.14 8.97
N THR A 75 -39.48 -8.11 7.89
CA THR A 75 -38.64 -9.23 7.43
C THR A 75 -37.27 -8.75 6.94
N GLY A 76 -36.21 -9.52 7.20
CA GLY A 76 -34.85 -9.12 6.87
C GLY A 76 -33.78 -10.07 7.40
N THR A 77 -32.50 -9.77 7.12
CA THR A 77 -31.34 -10.56 7.59
C THR A 77 -30.19 -9.66 8.03
N GLY A 78 -29.56 -9.96 9.16
CA GLY A 78 -28.49 -9.15 9.74
C GLY A 78 -27.93 -9.72 11.04
N THR A 79 -26.93 -9.05 11.62
CA THR A 79 -26.28 -9.46 12.89
C THR A 79 -25.95 -8.24 13.76
N GLY A 80 -26.25 -8.32 15.05
CA GLY A 80 -26.02 -7.22 16.01
C GLY A 80 -26.23 -7.64 17.45
N THR A 81 -25.94 -6.74 18.40
CA THR A 81 -26.12 -6.97 19.84
C THR A 81 -26.74 -5.75 20.53
N GLY A 82 -27.63 -5.97 21.49
CA GLY A 82 -28.36 -4.89 22.16
C GLY A 82 -29.29 -5.39 23.25
N THR A 83 -29.86 -4.46 24.03
CA THR A 83 -30.82 -4.78 25.10
C THR A 83 -32.06 -3.89 24.99
N GLY A 84 -33.23 -4.49 25.14
CA GLY A 84 -34.50 -3.79 24.96
C GLY A 84 -35.71 -4.68 25.23
N THR A 85 -36.88 -4.06 25.36
CA THR A 85 -38.17 -4.75 25.54
C THR A 85 -39.14 -4.35 24.44
N GLY A 86 -39.81 -5.34 23.87
CA GLY A 86 -40.73 -5.15 22.75
C GLY A 86 -41.40 -6.46 22.35
N THR A 87 -42.48 -6.34 21.58
CA THR A 87 -43.24 -7.47 21.02
C THR A 87 -43.30 -7.37 19.51
N GLY A 88 -43.15 -8.50 18.83
CA GLY A 88 -43.14 -8.59 17.37
C GLY A 88 -43.15 -10.04 16.89
N THR A 89 -43.57 -10.24 15.65
CA THR A 89 -43.62 -11.53 14.97
C THR A 89 -42.81 -11.47 13.68
N GLY A 90 -42.14 -12.58 13.34
CA GLY A 90 -41.28 -12.66 12.16
C GLY A 90 -40.98 -14.10 11.75
N THR A 91 -40.65 -14.29 10.48
CA THR A 91 -40.35 -15.59 9.85
C THR A 91 -38.93 -15.58 9.27
N GLY A 92 -38.20 -16.70 9.38
CA GLY A 92 -36.81 -16.81 8.93
C GLY A 92 -36.34 -18.26 8.77
N THR A 93 -35.21 -18.46 8.08
CA THR A 93 -34.67 -19.78 7.68
C THR A 93 -33.23 -20.00 8.22
N PRO A 94 -32.80 -21.24 8.62
CA PRO A 94 -31.97 -21.42 9.85
C PRO A 94 -30.73 -22.38 9.81
N ARG A 95 -30.01 -22.57 10.96
CA ARG A 95 -28.90 -23.55 11.25
C ARG A 95 -28.74 -23.94 12.77
N PRO A 96 -28.03 -25.05 13.17
CA PRO A 96 -27.91 -25.57 14.58
C PRO A 96 -26.46 -25.71 15.18
N ALA A 97 -26.29 -26.27 16.42
CA ALA A 97 -25.01 -26.52 17.16
C ALA A 97 -25.05 -27.67 18.23
N LEU A 98 -23.93 -28.04 18.91
CA LEU A 98 -23.84 -29.20 19.88
C LEU A 98 -22.70 -29.16 20.98
N ARG A 99 -22.44 -30.28 21.70
CA ARG A 99 -21.54 -30.53 22.89
C ARG A 99 -20.34 -31.51 22.60
N PRO A 100 -19.35 -31.74 23.51
CA PRO A 100 -18.12 -32.56 23.29
C PRO A 100 -17.99 -33.89 24.09
N SER A 101 -17.04 -34.77 23.74
CA SER A 101 -16.51 -35.98 24.47
C SER A 101 -15.28 -36.59 23.70
N PRO A 102 -14.65 -37.72 24.11
CA PRO A 102 -13.87 -37.97 25.34
C PRO A 102 -12.43 -38.49 25.05
N VAL A 103 -11.69 -38.91 26.09
CA VAL A 103 -10.32 -39.50 26.03
C VAL A 103 -10.29 -40.83 26.81
N PRO A 104 -9.35 -41.76 26.53
CA PRO A 104 -8.58 -42.35 27.64
C PRO A 104 -7.06 -42.45 27.35
N ALA A 105 -6.26 -42.66 28.39
CA ALA A 105 -4.79 -42.71 28.31
C ALA A 105 -4.21 -43.95 29.01
N LEU A 106 -3.04 -44.43 28.56
CA LEU A 106 -2.22 -45.45 29.22
C LEU A 106 -0.71 -45.21 28.97
N THR A 107 0.12 -45.67 29.92
CA THR A 107 1.60 -45.62 29.96
C THR A 107 2.10 -46.76 30.89
N PRO A 108 3.40 -46.96 31.19
CA PRO A 108 4.63 -46.78 30.39
C PRO A 108 5.45 -48.10 30.26
N LEU A 109 6.41 -48.19 29.33
CA LEU A 109 7.53 -49.17 29.41
C LEU A 109 8.82 -48.61 28.78
N SER A 110 9.97 -49.17 29.18
CA SER A 110 11.33 -48.71 28.83
C SER A 110 12.19 -49.88 28.26
N PRO A 111 13.52 -49.78 28.04
CA PRO A 111 14.04 -49.69 26.69
C PRO A 111 14.97 -50.86 26.28
N ARG A 112 15.15 -51.10 24.97
CA ARG A 112 16.28 -51.91 24.46
C ARG A 112 16.96 -51.31 23.23
N ARG A 113 18.25 -51.64 23.13
CA ARG A 113 19.23 -51.17 22.14
C ARG A 113 19.30 -52.15 20.96
N LEU A 114 19.91 -51.68 19.86
CA LEU A 114 20.73 -52.34 18.82
C LEU A 114 20.50 -51.56 17.51
N SER A 115 21.44 -51.23 16.62
CA SER A 115 22.90 -51.12 16.57
C SER A 115 23.23 -50.92 15.08
N VAL A 116 23.81 -49.77 14.71
CA VAL A 116 25.00 -49.58 13.84
C VAL A 116 25.29 -50.74 12.84
N PRO A 117 25.41 -50.50 11.51
CA PRO A 117 26.49 -49.63 10.99
C PRO A 117 26.25 -48.75 9.75
N CYS A 118 27.11 -47.73 9.61
CA CYS A 118 27.39 -46.98 8.38
C CYS A 118 28.60 -47.56 7.62
N PRO A 119 28.71 -47.30 6.30
CA PRO A 119 29.99 -47.23 5.57
C PRO A 119 30.14 -45.92 4.75
N CYS A 120 31.30 -45.63 4.11
CA CYS A 120 31.49 -44.43 3.24
C CYS A 120 32.19 -44.73 1.83
N ARG A 121 31.52 -44.50 0.61
CA ARG A 121 31.88 -44.58 -0.93
C ARG A 121 30.80 -44.11 -2.09
N SER A 122 30.91 -44.27 -3.48
CA SER A 122 30.09 -43.61 -4.65
C SER A 122 29.99 -44.22 -6.19
N PRO A 123 29.15 -43.76 -7.26
CA PRO A 123 28.77 -44.39 -8.64
C PRO A 123 28.73 -43.60 -10.08
N PHE A 124 28.14 -44.09 -11.27
CA PHE A 124 28.21 -43.59 -12.75
C PHE A 124 27.11 -43.97 -13.92
N PRO A 125 26.92 -43.33 -15.18
CA PRO A 125 25.85 -43.56 -16.29
C PRO A 125 26.10 -43.43 -17.92
N TRP A 126 25.16 -43.74 -18.93
CA TRP A 126 25.25 -43.52 -20.48
C TRP A 126 23.98 -43.72 -21.50
N SER A 127 23.97 -43.39 -22.88
CA SER A 127 22.87 -43.67 -23.98
C SER A 127 23.08 -43.31 -25.57
N ARG A 128 22.24 -43.71 -26.63
CA ARG A 128 22.32 -43.48 -28.19
C ARG A 128 21.03 -43.68 -29.21
N PRO A 129 21.04 -43.39 -30.60
CA PRO A 129 19.87 -43.26 -31.64
C PRO A 129 19.82 -44.04 -33.07
N ARG A 130 19.01 -43.69 -34.19
CA ARG A 130 18.76 -44.42 -35.57
C ARG A 130 17.91 -43.85 -36.86
N PRO A 131 16.94 -44.56 -37.61
CA PRO A 131 16.80 -44.89 -39.14
C PRO A 131 16.06 -44.07 -40.35
N VAL A 132 15.31 -44.68 -41.37
CA VAL A 132 14.90 -44.22 -42.83
C VAL A 132 13.65 -44.94 -43.61
N ALA A 133 13.00 -44.48 -44.78
CA ALA A 133 12.05 -45.25 -45.77
C ALA A 133 11.55 -44.64 -47.23
N LEU A 134 10.21 -44.62 -47.65
CA LEU A 134 9.39 -43.73 -48.58
C LEU A 134 9.50 -42.28 -48.06
N GLY A 135 9.98 -42.14 -46.83
CA GLY A 135 11.34 -41.74 -46.45
C GLY A 135 12.10 -40.57 -46.96
N LEU A 136 11.62 -39.73 -47.88
CA LEU A 136 11.78 -38.31 -47.54
C LEU A 136 10.73 -37.96 -46.48
N ALA A 137 9.50 -38.47 -46.64
CA ALA A 137 8.44 -38.37 -45.64
C ALA A 137 8.80 -39.08 -44.32
N ALA A 138 9.31 -40.33 -44.35
CA ALA A 138 9.73 -41.02 -43.13
C ALA A 138 11.01 -40.42 -42.49
N ALA A 139 11.94 -39.86 -43.27
CA ALA A 139 13.12 -39.19 -42.69
C ALA A 139 12.73 -37.87 -42.00
N ALA A 140 11.86 -37.07 -42.62
CA ALA A 140 11.30 -35.85 -42.02
C ALA A 140 10.44 -36.16 -40.77
N GLY A 141 9.60 -37.20 -40.84
CA GLY A 141 8.80 -37.66 -39.70
C GLY A 141 9.65 -38.14 -38.52
N LEU A 142 10.74 -38.87 -38.78
CA LEU A 142 11.66 -39.31 -37.73
C LEU A 142 12.45 -38.13 -37.12
N LEU A 143 12.83 -37.14 -37.93
CA LEU A 143 13.45 -35.90 -37.44
C LEU A 143 12.49 -35.05 -36.59
N LEU A 144 11.21 -34.95 -36.96
CA LEU A 144 10.18 -34.27 -36.17
C LEU A 144 9.91 -35.00 -34.83
N LEU A 145 9.84 -36.34 -34.85
CA LEU A 145 9.70 -37.13 -33.63
C LEU A 145 10.94 -37.02 -32.72
N LEU A 146 12.15 -36.96 -33.27
CA LEU A 146 13.37 -36.76 -32.49
C LEU A 146 13.53 -35.32 -31.98
N ALA A 147 13.04 -34.32 -32.70
CA ALA A 147 12.95 -32.94 -32.22
C ALA A 147 12.00 -32.80 -31.01
N ALA A 148 10.99 -33.67 -30.91
CA ALA A 148 10.12 -33.80 -29.74
C ALA A 148 10.66 -34.75 -28.64
N ALA A 149 11.70 -35.54 -28.94
CA ALA A 149 12.20 -36.63 -28.10
C ALA A 149 13.69 -36.52 -27.69
N ALA A 150 14.31 -35.34 -27.85
CA ALA A 150 15.43 -34.99 -27.00
C ALA A 150 14.99 -35.12 -25.52
N PRO A 151 15.83 -35.64 -24.61
CA PRO A 151 15.45 -35.68 -23.21
C PRO A 151 15.18 -34.26 -22.74
N ARG A 152 13.93 -33.98 -22.33
CA ARG A 152 13.61 -32.74 -21.62
C ARG A 152 14.58 -32.67 -20.45
N ARG A 153 15.55 -31.77 -20.53
CA ARG A 153 16.39 -31.45 -19.39
C ARG A 153 15.47 -30.83 -18.35
N TRP A 154 15.00 -31.65 -17.43
CA TRP A 154 14.59 -31.19 -16.11
C TRP A 154 15.81 -30.52 -15.51
N ALA A 155 15.95 -29.22 -15.75
CA ALA A 155 16.81 -28.37 -14.95
C ALA A 155 16.32 -28.54 -13.52
N ALA A 156 17.13 -29.18 -12.68
CA ALA A 156 16.84 -29.26 -11.26
C ALA A 156 16.64 -27.82 -10.72
N PRO A 157 15.71 -27.59 -9.79
CA PRO A 157 15.40 -26.24 -9.34
C PRO A 157 16.67 -25.50 -8.90
N PRO A 158 16.88 -24.26 -9.40
CA PRO A 158 18.16 -23.59 -9.34
C PRO A 158 18.60 -23.36 -7.89
N ARG A 159 19.89 -23.56 -7.63
CA ARG A 159 20.44 -23.50 -6.28
C ARG A 159 20.83 -22.06 -5.91
N ARG A 160 20.97 -21.84 -4.61
CA ARG A 160 21.07 -20.56 -3.87
C ARG A 160 22.05 -19.49 -4.41
N GLY A 161 22.88 -19.78 -5.41
CA GLY A 161 23.79 -18.83 -6.06
C GLY A 161 23.31 -18.27 -7.41
N GLU A 162 22.46 -18.98 -8.17
CA GLU A 162 22.16 -18.59 -9.56
C GLU A 162 21.35 -17.28 -9.65
N ARG A 163 20.39 -17.07 -8.72
CA ARG A 163 19.67 -15.79 -8.57
C ARG A 163 20.56 -14.59 -8.19
N TYR A 164 21.77 -14.81 -7.67
CA TYR A 164 22.72 -13.72 -7.40
C TYR A 164 23.45 -13.32 -8.68
N LEU A 165 23.83 -14.29 -9.51
CA LEU A 165 24.51 -14.05 -10.78
C LEU A 165 23.58 -13.46 -11.84
N SER A 166 22.38 -14.01 -12.03
CA SER A 166 21.43 -13.47 -13.02
C SER A 166 20.95 -12.05 -12.68
N ARG A 167 20.97 -11.66 -11.39
CA ARG A 167 20.69 -10.29 -10.93
C ARG A 167 21.90 -9.34 -11.05
N LEU A 168 23.11 -9.86 -11.28
CA LEU A 168 24.28 -9.06 -11.63
C LEU A 168 24.38 -8.82 -13.15
N GLU A 169 23.83 -9.71 -13.97
CA GLU A 169 23.63 -9.46 -15.41
C GLU A 169 22.63 -8.32 -15.68
N GLU A 170 21.78 -7.96 -14.69
CA GLU A 170 20.89 -6.78 -14.73
C GLU A 170 21.62 -5.43 -14.59
N LEU A 171 22.96 -5.41 -14.50
CA LEU A 171 23.77 -4.18 -14.43
C LEU A 171 23.90 -3.43 -15.76
N ALA A 172 23.35 -3.95 -16.86
CA ALA A 172 23.24 -3.20 -18.11
C ALA A 172 22.42 -1.90 -17.93
N ALA A 173 22.79 -0.84 -18.68
CA ALA A 173 21.98 0.37 -18.76
C ALA A 173 20.57 0.02 -19.27
N THR A 174 19.54 0.71 -18.78
CA THR A 174 18.16 0.47 -19.23
C THR A 174 18.05 0.83 -20.71
N ASP A 175 17.60 -0.11 -21.54
CA ASP A 175 17.39 0.13 -22.97
C ASP A 175 16.21 1.09 -23.15
N THR A 176 16.51 2.34 -23.48
CA THR A 176 15.49 3.39 -23.70
C THR A 176 14.74 3.22 -25.01
N GLU A 177 15.22 2.37 -25.92
CA GLU A 177 14.63 2.14 -27.23
C GLU A 177 13.62 0.99 -27.23
N ASP A 178 13.59 0.16 -26.17
CA ASP A 178 12.55 -0.87 -26.00
C ASP A 178 11.20 -0.23 -25.64
N ALA A 179 10.37 -0.09 -26.68
CA ALA A 179 9.00 0.43 -26.59
C ALA A 179 8.06 -0.43 -25.73
N ALA A 180 8.41 -1.68 -25.40
CA ALA A 180 7.63 -2.54 -24.51
C ALA A 180 7.80 -2.15 -23.03
N LEU A 181 8.89 -1.46 -22.66
CA LEU A 181 9.12 -1.04 -21.29
C LEU A 181 8.09 0.01 -20.83
N SER A 182 7.72 -0.10 -19.57
CA SER A 182 6.88 0.85 -18.83
C SER A 182 7.69 1.49 -17.71
N TYR A 183 7.41 2.75 -17.42
CA TYR A 183 8.19 3.57 -16.49
C TYR A 183 7.28 4.13 -15.39
N GLY A 184 7.85 4.46 -14.23
CA GLY A 184 7.16 5.11 -13.12
C GLY A 184 8.09 6.00 -12.32
N VAL A 185 7.63 7.19 -11.93
CA VAL A 185 8.44 8.18 -11.20
C VAL A 185 7.86 8.37 -9.80
N VAL A 186 8.71 8.24 -8.77
CA VAL A 186 8.31 8.52 -7.38
C VAL A 186 9.22 9.60 -6.79
N VAL A 187 8.62 10.66 -6.26
CA VAL A 187 9.31 11.68 -5.48
C VAL A 187 9.05 11.44 -3.99
N ASP A 188 10.10 11.07 -3.25
CA ASP A 188 10.15 11.14 -1.79
C ASP A 188 10.30 12.61 -1.38
N CYS A 189 9.30 13.15 -0.69
CA CYS A 189 9.34 14.49 -0.11
C CYS A 189 9.68 14.41 1.38
N GLY A 190 10.94 14.05 1.65
CA GLY A 190 11.53 13.89 2.98
C GLY A 190 11.83 15.20 3.72
N SER A 191 11.82 15.12 5.06
CA SER A 191 12.09 16.28 5.94
C SER A 191 13.50 16.87 5.81
N SER A 192 14.50 16.05 5.46
CA SER A 192 15.90 16.46 5.28
C SER A 192 16.31 16.69 3.82
N GLY A 193 15.37 16.63 2.89
CA GLY A 193 15.59 16.77 1.45
C GLY A 193 14.71 15.85 0.62
N SER A 194 14.26 16.32 -0.54
CA SER A 194 13.47 15.50 -1.48
C SER A 194 14.36 14.69 -2.44
N ARG A 195 13.88 13.51 -2.87
CA ARG A 195 14.54 12.63 -3.85
C ARG A 195 13.56 12.24 -4.94
N VAL A 196 14.02 12.08 -6.17
CA VAL A 196 13.27 11.39 -7.22
C VAL A 196 13.93 10.05 -7.54
N PHE A 197 13.09 9.05 -7.76
CA PHE A 197 13.45 7.72 -8.22
C PHE A 197 12.70 7.44 -9.52
N VAL A 198 13.41 7.01 -10.56
CA VAL A 198 12.79 6.48 -11.78
C VAL A 198 12.87 4.95 -11.74
N TYR A 199 11.71 4.32 -11.92
CA TYR A 199 11.53 2.88 -11.98
C TYR A 199 11.11 2.47 -13.40
N VAL A 200 11.44 1.24 -13.77
CA VAL A 200 11.13 0.64 -15.07
C VAL A 200 10.71 -0.83 -14.87
N TRP A 201 9.80 -1.33 -15.70
CA TRP A 201 9.41 -2.74 -15.74
C TRP A 201 9.06 -3.18 -17.17
N PRO A 202 9.31 -4.45 -17.53
CA PRO A 202 8.83 -5.05 -18.78
C PRO A 202 7.31 -5.30 -18.74
N PRO A 203 6.69 -5.71 -19.86
CA PRO A 203 5.34 -6.25 -19.86
C PRO A 203 5.15 -7.38 -18.84
N HIS A 204 3.95 -7.53 -18.29
CA HIS A 204 3.64 -8.60 -17.35
C HIS A 204 3.55 -9.95 -18.08
N ASN A 205 3.92 -11.04 -17.40
CA ASN A 205 4.05 -12.38 -18.01
C ASN A 205 2.70 -13.13 -18.15
N GLY A 206 1.59 -12.56 -17.65
CA GLY A 206 0.27 -13.17 -17.69
C GLY A 206 -0.03 -14.15 -16.56
N ASN A 207 0.90 -14.41 -15.63
CA ASN A 207 0.65 -15.27 -14.47
C ASN A 207 -0.03 -14.47 -13.33
N PRO A 208 -1.28 -14.76 -12.92
CA PRO A 208 -1.96 -14.03 -11.85
C PRO A 208 -1.30 -14.17 -10.46
N HIS A 209 -0.35 -15.10 -10.30
CA HIS A 209 0.44 -15.25 -9.08
C HIS A 209 1.72 -14.38 -9.06
N ASP A 210 2.15 -13.83 -10.21
CA ASP A 210 3.36 -13.01 -10.31
C ASP A 210 3.07 -11.50 -10.21
N LEU A 211 3.99 -10.77 -9.58
CA LEU A 211 3.95 -9.32 -9.49
C LEU A 211 4.74 -8.67 -10.65
N LEU A 212 4.56 -7.36 -10.87
CA LEU A 212 5.39 -6.60 -11.81
C LEU A 212 6.87 -6.66 -11.39
N ASP A 213 7.78 -7.00 -12.31
CA ASP A 213 9.22 -6.93 -12.09
C ASP A 213 9.70 -5.47 -12.19
N ILE A 214 9.43 -4.72 -11.12
CA ILE A 214 9.84 -3.32 -11.00
C ILE A 214 11.32 -3.24 -10.63
N ARG A 215 12.07 -2.54 -11.48
CA ARG A 215 13.52 -2.34 -11.37
C ARG A 215 13.80 -0.84 -11.24
N GLN A 216 14.86 -0.49 -10.53
CA GLN A 216 15.36 0.89 -10.48
C GLN A 216 16.05 1.17 -11.83
N MET A 217 15.62 2.22 -12.55
CA MET A 217 16.14 2.55 -13.87
C MET A 217 17.65 2.84 -13.78
N ARG A 218 18.41 2.44 -14.80
CA ARG A 218 19.87 2.63 -14.91
C ARG A 218 20.19 3.62 -16.03
N ASP A 219 21.05 4.60 -15.74
CA ASP A 219 21.57 5.51 -16.75
C ASP A 219 22.60 4.82 -17.67
N ARG A 220 23.07 5.51 -18.71
CA ARG A 220 24.08 5.00 -19.66
C ARG A 220 25.45 4.66 -19.02
N GLY A 221 25.67 5.00 -17.75
CA GLY A 221 26.83 4.60 -16.95
C GLY A 221 26.49 3.57 -15.88
N SER A 222 25.37 2.85 -16.01
CA SER A 222 24.86 1.84 -15.07
C SER A 222 24.59 2.35 -13.64
N ARG A 223 24.46 3.67 -13.45
CA ARG A 223 24.09 4.27 -12.16
C ARG A 223 22.57 4.29 -12.01
N PRO A 224 22.02 4.14 -10.79
CA PRO A 224 20.58 4.28 -10.57
C PRO A 224 20.12 5.70 -10.89
N VAL A 225 19.01 5.85 -11.61
CA VAL A 225 18.41 7.15 -11.96
C VAL A 225 17.71 7.73 -10.73
N VAL A 226 18.53 8.29 -9.84
CA VAL A 226 18.12 8.95 -8.59
C VAL A 226 18.79 10.32 -8.49
N LYS A 227 18.02 11.31 -8.03
CA LYS A 227 18.55 12.65 -7.73
C LYS A 227 17.94 13.17 -6.43
N LYS A 228 18.77 13.83 -5.61
CA LYS A 228 18.39 14.42 -4.32
C LYS A 228 18.62 15.93 -4.32
N ILE A 229 17.78 16.67 -3.61
CA ILE A 229 17.94 18.09 -3.29
C ILE A 229 17.74 18.32 -1.78
N LYS A 230 18.19 19.49 -1.30
CA LYS A 230 18.02 19.98 0.08
C LYS A 230 17.58 21.46 0.05
N PRO A 231 16.92 22.00 1.09
CA PRO A 231 16.38 21.31 2.28
C PRO A 231 15.16 20.45 1.91
N GLY A 232 14.38 19.94 2.88
CA GLY A 232 13.12 19.24 2.60
C GLY A 232 12.01 20.18 2.15
N ILE A 233 10.97 19.66 1.47
CA ILE A 233 9.86 20.49 0.95
C ILE A 233 9.12 21.26 2.07
N SER A 234 8.99 20.64 3.25
CA SER A 234 8.39 21.24 4.45
C SER A 234 9.26 22.32 5.12
N VAL A 235 10.40 22.66 4.51
CA VAL A 235 11.23 23.83 4.84
C VAL A 235 11.26 24.79 3.65
N ALA A 236 11.38 24.25 2.42
CA ALA A 236 11.47 25.04 1.19
C ALA A 236 10.18 25.79 0.79
N ALA A 237 9.00 25.31 1.20
CA ALA A 237 7.70 25.85 0.78
C ALA A 237 6.69 26.05 1.94
N ALA A 238 7.12 25.96 3.21
CA ALA A 238 6.20 26.09 4.35
C ALA A 238 5.71 27.54 4.60
N ALA A 239 6.53 28.54 4.25
CA ALA A 239 6.15 29.95 4.29
C ALA A 239 5.50 30.44 2.98
N GLU A 240 5.94 29.88 1.85
CA GLU A 240 5.62 30.27 0.48
C GLU A 240 5.22 29.00 -0.32
N PRO A 241 3.96 28.52 -0.22
CA PRO A 241 3.52 27.27 -0.86
C PRO A 241 3.74 27.21 -2.37
N GLU A 242 3.64 28.34 -3.06
CA GLU A 242 3.91 28.56 -4.49
C GLU A 242 5.36 28.25 -4.92
N ARG A 243 6.26 28.02 -3.95
CA ARG A 243 7.64 27.59 -4.21
C ARG A 243 7.79 26.07 -4.28
N ALA A 244 6.73 25.29 -4.00
CA ALA A 244 6.78 23.83 -4.01
C ALA A 244 7.11 23.25 -5.41
N THR A 245 6.42 23.65 -6.46
CA THR A 245 6.70 23.23 -7.84
C THR A 245 8.06 23.74 -8.33
N PRO A 246 8.43 25.04 -8.17
CA PRO A 246 9.79 25.53 -8.45
C PRO A 246 10.90 24.75 -7.73
N TYR A 247 10.68 24.31 -6.49
CA TYR A 247 11.61 23.50 -5.72
C TYR A 247 11.73 22.05 -6.24
N LEU A 248 10.64 21.40 -6.67
CA LEU A 248 10.70 20.05 -7.25
C LEU A 248 11.10 20.01 -8.73
N ARG A 249 10.95 21.11 -9.48
CA ARG A 249 11.31 21.24 -10.90
C ARG A 249 12.71 20.68 -11.27
N PRO A 250 13.80 20.84 -10.48
CA PRO A 250 15.11 20.25 -10.78
C PRO A 250 15.17 18.72 -10.66
N LEU A 251 14.22 18.10 -9.96
CA LEU A 251 14.02 16.65 -9.90
C LEU A 251 13.15 16.16 -11.07
N LEU A 252 12.03 16.83 -11.34
CA LEU A 252 11.10 16.45 -12.40
C LEU A 252 11.75 16.57 -13.80
N ARG A 253 12.53 17.63 -14.04
CA ARG A 253 13.36 17.75 -15.27
C ARG A 253 14.42 16.67 -15.38
N PHE A 254 14.95 16.15 -14.27
CA PHE A 254 15.90 15.05 -14.29
C PHE A 254 15.22 13.73 -14.65
N ALA A 255 14.03 13.43 -14.13
CA ALA A 255 13.25 12.27 -14.53
C ALA A 255 12.82 12.34 -16.01
N ALA A 256 12.30 13.49 -16.46
CA ALA A 256 11.86 13.71 -17.84
C ALA A 256 13.00 13.64 -18.87
N ALA A 257 14.26 13.87 -18.46
CA ALA A 257 15.44 13.71 -19.30
C ALA A 257 15.96 12.26 -19.40
N HIS A 258 15.43 11.32 -18.59
CA HIS A 258 15.79 9.89 -18.65
C HIS A 258 14.65 9.04 -19.22
N VAL A 259 13.39 9.29 -18.84
CA VAL A 259 12.23 8.59 -19.42
C VAL A 259 12.06 9.02 -20.89
N PRO A 260 11.91 8.10 -21.86
CA PRO A 260 11.70 8.44 -23.26
C PRO A 260 10.47 9.34 -23.46
N ALA A 261 10.59 10.40 -24.28
CA ALA A 261 9.50 11.38 -24.47
C ALA A 261 8.14 10.77 -24.89
N PRO A 262 8.06 9.75 -25.79
CA PRO A 262 6.80 9.08 -26.10
C PRO A 262 6.14 8.40 -24.89
N LYS A 263 6.93 8.00 -23.88
CA LYS A 263 6.47 7.30 -22.68
C LYS A 263 6.02 8.24 -21.56
N HIS A 264 6.24 9.55 -21.65
CA HIS A 264 5.84 10.49 -20.58
C HIS A 264 4.34 10.37 -20.26
N LYS A 265 3.50 10.33 -21.29
CA LYS A 265 2.02 10.20 -21.19
C LYS A 265 1.52 8.84 -20.72
N GLU A 266 2.40 7.85 -20.62
CA GLU A 266 2.11 6.53 -20.03
C GLU A 266 2.68 6.38 -18.61
N THR A 267 3.56 7.30 -18.20
CA THR A 267 4.38 7.20 -16.98
C THR A 267 3.68 7.86 -15.79
N PRO A 268 3.20 7.10 -14.78
CA PRO A 268 2.72 7.68 -13.52
C PRO A 268 3.84 8.37 -12.76
N LEU A 269 3.58 9.64 -12.43
CA LEU A 269 4.33 10.40 -11.43
C LEU A 269 3.57 10.34 -10.10
N TYR A 270 4.28 10.06 -9.00
CA TYR A 270 3.77 10.15 -7.63
C TYR A 270 4.66 11.07 -6.80
N VAL A 271 4.07 12.04 -6.09
CA VAL A 271 4.77 12.93 -5.15
C VAL A 271 4.28 12.63 -3.74
N LEU A 272 5.13 11.97 -2.96
CA LEU A 272 4.77 11.30 -1.71
C LEU A 272 5.53 11.94 -0.55
N CYS A 273 4.81 12.74 0.23
CA CYS A 273 5.32 13.57 1.31
C CYS A 273 5.31 12.83 2.65
N THR A 274 6.45 12.81 3.37
CA THR A 274 6.62 12.03 4.61
C THR A 274 6.53 12.90 5.87
N ALA A 275 7.15 12.46 6.97
CA ALA A 275 7.06 13.08 8.30
C ALA A 275 7.30 14.60 8.37
N GLY A 276 8.11 15.17 7.47
CA GLY A 276 8.34 16.63 7.43
C GLY A 276 7.06 17.42 7.15
N MET A 277 6.24 16.95 6.20
CA MET A 277 4.95 17.56 5.89
C MET A 277 3.89 17.25 6.95
N ARG A 278 3.93 16.04 7.54
CA ARG A 278 3.03 15.64 8.65
C ARG A 278 3.11 16.57 9.89
N LEU A 279 4.19 17.36 10.00
CA LEU A 279 4.43 18.30 11.10
C LEU A 279 3.96 19.75 10.81
N LEU A 280 3.60 20.07 9.56
CA LEU A 280 3.05 21.38 9.23
C LEU A 280 1.54 21.45 9.56
N PRO A 281 0.99 22.64 9.88
CA PRO A 281 -0.45 22.86 9.94
C PRO A 281 -1.17 22.38 8.67
N GLN A 282 -2.34 21.77 8.81
CA GLN A 282 -3.09 21.16 7.70
C GLN A 282 -3.34 22.13 6.52
N ARG A 283 -3.49 23.43 6.79
CA ARG A 283 -3.63 24.48 5.76
C ARG A 283 -2.37 24.64 4.90
N GLN A 284 -1.17 24.58 5.49
CA GLN A 284 0.10 24.62 4.75
C GLN A 284 0.31 23.33 3.97
N GLN A 285 -0.01 22.17 4.56
CA GLN A 285 0.03 20.89 3.83
C GLN A 285 -0.86 20.92 2.58
N ALA A 286 -2.10 21.40 2.72
CA ALA A 286 -3.04 21.52 1.62
C ALA A 286 -2.54 22.47 0.52
N ALA A 287 -2.08 23.68 0.88
CA ALA A 287 -1.60 24.68 -0.07
C ALA A 287 -0.38 24.19 -0.88
N ILE A 288 0.57 23.51 -0.23
CA ILE A 288 1.75 22.92 -0.90
C ILE A 288 1.33 21.80 -1.86
N LEU A 289 0.41 20.92 -1.49
CA LEU A 289 -0.11 19.89 -2.40
C LEU A 289 -0.94 20.50 -3.55
N GLU A 290 -1.63 21.61 -3.30
CA GLU A 290 -2.44 22.31 -4.31
C GLU A 290 -1.58 22.98 -5.38
N ASP A 291 -0.50 23.69 -5.01
CA ASP A 291 0.48 24.21 -5.97
C ASP A 291 1.01 23.10 -6.88
N LEU A 292 1.44 21.98 -6.28
CA LEU A 292 1.98 20.83 -7.02
C LEU A 292 0.96 20.26 -8.01
N VAL A 293 -0.29 20.07 -7.59
CA VAL A 293 -1.37 19.52 -8.42
C VAL A 293 -1.80 20.48 -9.54
N GLN A 294 -1.73 21.80 -9.32
CA GLN A 294 -2.05 22.80 -10.34
C GLN A 294 -0.92 22.98 -11.35
N ASN A 295 0.33 23.08 -10.89
CA ASN A 295 1.45 23.54 -11.74
C ASN A 295 2.27 22.41 -12.40
N ILE A 296 2.38 21.21 -11.81
CA ILE A 296 3.13 20.10 -12.44
C ILE A 296 2.55 19.71 -13.82
N PRO A 297 1.22 19.56 -14.02
CA PRO A 297 0.65 19.22 -15.33
C PRO A 297 0.83 20.31 -16.41
N LEU A 298 1.26 21.52 -16.04
CA LEU A 298 1.56 22.61 -16.97
C LEU A 298 3.03 22.59 -17.44
N GLU A 299 3.91 21.90 -16.71
CA GLU A 299 5.34 21.77 -17.05
C GLU A 299 5.74 20.37 -17.55
N PHE A 300 4.96 19.32 -17.26
CA PHE A 300 5.34 17.92 -17.54
C PHE A 300 4.18 17.05 -18.03
N ASP A 301 4.41 16.33 -19.13
CA ASP A 301 3.47 15.40 -19.78
C ASP A 301 3.23 14.06 -19.00
N PHE A 302 3.65 13.97 -17.73
CA PHE A 302 3.49 12.77 -16.89
C PHE A 302 2.04 12.54 -16.46
N LEU A 303 1.66 11.27 -16.22
CA LEU A 303 0.37 10.93 -15.62
C LEU A 303 0.34 11.36 -14.14
N PHE A 304 -0.14 12.59 -13.92
CA PHE A 304 -0.24 13.23 -12.62
C PHE A 304 -1.67 13.69 -12.33
N SER A 305 -2.10 13.58 -11.08
CA SER A 305 -3.45 13.93 -10.64
C SER A 305 -3.50 14.19 -9.13
N LYS A 306 -4.65 14.65 -8.60
CA LYS A 306 -4.80 14.93 -7.16
C LYS A 306 -4.59 13.71 -6.25
N SER A 307 -4.83 12.48 -6.72
CA SER A 307 -4.54 11.25 -5.96
C SER A 307 -3.07 10.80 -6.06
N HIS A 308 -2.24 11.52 -6.82
CA HIS A 308 -0.82 11.24 -6.98
C HIS A 308 0.07 12.15 -6.11
N ALA A 309 -0.49 13.23 -5.54
CA ALA A 309 0.17 14.12 -4.59
C ALA A 309 -0.45 13.93 -3.19
N GLU A 310 0.26 13.26 -2.27
CA GLU A 310 -0.26 12.95 -0.94
C GLU A 310 0.79 13.09 0.17
N VAL A 311 0.35 13.49 1.36
CA VAL A 311 1.13 13.31 2.60
C VAL A 311 0.81 11.92 3.14
N ILE A 312 1.77 11.00 3.06
CA ILE A 312 1.57 9.62 3.50
C ILE A 312 1.65 9.52 5.02
N SER A 313 0.76 8.70 5.59
CA SER A 313 0.87 8.32 7.00
C SER A 313 2.14 7.51 7.24
N GLY A 314 2.71 7.59 8.44
CA GLY A 314 3.86 6.75 8.81
C GLY A 314 3.55 5.24 8.77
N LYS A 315 2.26 4.87 8.85
CA LYS A 315 1.79 3.50 8.63
C LYS A 315 1.94 3.09 7.15
N GLN A 316 1.52 3.93 6.20
CA GLN A 316 1.78 3.68 4.77
C GLN A 316 3.27 3.62 4.48
N GLU A 317 4.06 4.56 5.02
CA GLU A 317 5.52 4.63 4.87
C GLU A 317 6.20 3.33 5.34
N GLY A 318 5.81 2.80 6.52
CA GLY A 318 6.29 1.52 7.04
C GLY A 318 5.81 0.29 6.26
N VAL A 319 4.55 0.27 5.78
CA VAL A 319 4.04 -0.77 4.87
C VAL A 319 4.86 -0.79 3.58
N TYR A 320 5.08 0.37 2.96
CA TYR A 320 5.83 0.48 1.71
C TYR A 320 7.31 0.11 1.88
N ALA A 321 7.95 0.43 3.02
CA ALA A 321 9.29 -0.05 3.35
C ALA A 321 9.34 -1.60 3.45
N TRP A 322 8.36 -2.20 4.14
CA TRP A 322 8.24 -3.64 4.29
C TRP A 322 7.98 -4.37 2.96
N ILE A 323 7.14 -3.80 2.09
CA ILE A 323 6.92 -4.32 0.73
C ILE A 323 8.23 -4.25 -0.07
N GLY A 324 8.93 -3.13 -0.04
CA GLY A 324 10.17 -2.91 -0.81
C GLY A 324 11.25 -3.95 -0.52
N ILE A 325 11.56 -4.23 0.76
CA ILE A 325 12.57 -5.25 1.10
C ILE A 325 12.11 -6.66 0.73
N ASN A 326 10.86 -7.03 0.99
CA ASN A 326 10.38 -8.40 0.78
C ASN A 326 10.26 -8.74 -0.72
N PHE A 327 9.93 -7.75 -1.55
CA PHE A 327 10.02 -7.84 -3.00
C PHE A 327 11.47 -8.02 -3.48
N VAL A 328 12.41 -7.17 -3.05
CA VAL A 328 13.84 -7.30 -3.45
C VAL A 328 14.45 -8.61 -2.98
N LEU A 329 14.06 -9.13 -1.82
CA LEU A 329 14.48 -10.44 -1.30
C LEU A 329 13.75 -11.64 -1.93
N GLY A 330 12.77 -11.42 -2.83
CA GLY A 330 12.01 -12.50 -3.48
C GLY A 330 11.14 -13.32 -2.52
N ARG A 331 10.61 -12.70 -1.46
CA ARG A 331 9.74 -13.34 -0.45
C ARG A 331 8.26 -13.36 -0.87
N PHE A 332 7.91 -12.70 -1.99
CA PHE A 332 6.56 -12.73 -2.58
C PHE A 332 6.43 -13.75 -3.73
N ASP A 333 7.55 -14.30 -4.20
CA ASP A 333 7.59 -15.26 -5.29
C ASP A 333 7.03 -16.61 -4.80
N HIS A 334 5.89 -17.05 -5.32
CA HIS A 334 5.32 -18.36 -4.99
C HIS A 334 6.04 -19.49 -5.73
N GLU A 335 5.99 -20.71 -5.20
CA GLU A 335 6.47 -21.93 -5.85
C GLU A 335 5.31 -22.92 -5.88
N ASP A 336 4.92 -23.38 -7.08
CA ASP A 336 3.60 -23.96 -7.39
C ASP A 336 3.19 -25.17 -6.54
N GLU A 337 4.15 -25.91 -5.98
CA GLU A 337 3.90 -27.10 -5.15
C GLU A 337 3.91 -26.82 -3.63
N SER A 338 4.12 -25.58 -3.20
CA SER A 338 4.31 -25.22 -1.77
C SER A 338 3.08 -24.57 -1.12
N LEU A 339 2.41 -25.30 -0.21
CA LEU A 339 1.33 -24.78 0.64
C LEU A 339 1.80 -23.77 1.71
N VAL A 340 3.09 -23.44 1.75
CA VAL A 340 3.71 -22.61 2.79
C VAL A 340 4.51 -21.49 2.13
N ARG A 341 3.91 -20.29 2.09
CA ARG A 341 4.54 -19.05 1.60
C ARG A 341 5.88 -18.77 2.29
N LYS A 342 6.81 -18.17 1.55
CA LYS A 342 8.16 -17.83 2.04
C LYS A 342 8.10 -16.90 3.25
N ARG A 343 8.93 -17.17 4.28
CA ARG A 343 9.05 -16.30 5.47
C ARG A 343 9.53 -14.92 5.04
N THR A 344 8.79 -13.89 5.41
CA THR A 344 9.14 -12.49 5.17
C THR A 344 10.19 -11.98 6.17
N VAL A 345 10.67 -10.75 5.98
CA VAL A 345 11.59 -10.05 6.89
C VAL A 345 10.92 -8.79 7.47
N GLY A 346 11.36 -8.36 8.64
CA GLY A 346 10.98 -7.09 9.24
C GLY A 346 11.86 -5.93 8.79
N ILE A 347 11.40 -4.70 9.03
CA ILE A 347 12.12 -3.46 8.77
C ILE A 347 12.14 -2.55 10.00
N LEU A 348 13.22 -1.78 10.08
CA LEU A 348 13.41 -0.62 10.94
C LEU A 348 13.88 0.51 10.03
N ASP A 349 13.16 1.63 9.96
CA ASP A 349 13.58 2.80 9.16
C ASP A 349 13.57 4.04 10.06
N MET A 350 14.75 4.65 10.25
CA MET A 350 14.88 5.87 11.04
C MET A 350 15.19 7.04 10.10
N GLY A 351 14.15 7.73 9.66
CA GLY A 351 14.27 8.93 8.85
C GLY A 351 14.75 10.16 9.64
N GLY A 352 14.71 11.34 9.01
CA GLY A 352 15.08 12.58 9.66
C GLY A 352 14.10 13.03 10.75
N ALA A 353 12.80 12.78 10.57
CA ALA A 353 11.72 13.28 11.45
C ALA A 353 10.85 12.19 12.11
N SER A 354 10.79 10.97 11.56
CA SER A 354 10.12 9.83 12.20
C SER A 354 10.99 8.57 12.20
N LEU A 355 10.56 7.63 13.03
CA LEU A 355 11.04 6.26 13.10
C LEU A 355 9.89 5.32 12.80
N GLN A 356 10.14 4.26 12.03
CA GLN A 356 9.16 3.25 11.66
C GLN A 356 9.69 1.84 11.95
N ILE A 357 8.79 0.96 12.37
CA ILE A 357 9.00 -0.49 12.48
C ILE A 357 7.85 -1.21 11.79
N ALA A 358 8.16 -2.19 10.95
CA ALA A 358 7.14 -3.03 10.33
C ALA A 358 7.59 -4.49 10.17
N TYR A 359 6.74 -5.45 10.54
CA TYR A 359 7.02 -6.88 10.38
C TYR A 359 5.73 -7.71 10.38
N GLU A 360 5.81 -8.90 9.81
CA GLU A 360 4.76 -9.91 9.85
C GLU A 360 5.03 -10.89 11.01
N GLY A 361 3.99 -11.35 11.72
CA GLY A 361 4.14 -12.31 12.82
C GLY A 361 3.17 -12.18 13.99
N ALA A 362 2.34 -11.13 14.04
CA ALA A 362 1.40 -10.89 15.14
C ALA A 362 0.22 -11.89 15.17
N GLN A 363 0.45 -13.12 15.64
CA GLN A 363 -0.61 -14.07 15.99
C GLN A 363 -1.39 -13.54 17.21
N LEU A 364 -2.53 -12.90 16.96
CA LEU A 364 -3.39 -12.25 17.97
C LEU A 364 -4.11 -13.20 18.95
N ARG A 365 -3.58 -14.41 19.19
CA ARG A 365 -4.27 -15.52 19.89
C ARG A 365 -4.44 -15.32 21.41
N SER A 366 -3.96 -14.21 21.97
CA SER A 366 -4.10 -13.88 23.40
C SER A 366 -4.01 -12.37 23.65
N LEU A 367 -4.94 -11.59 23.10
CA LEU A 367 -5.17 -10.22 23.57
C LEU A 367 -6.37 -10.17 24.52
N LEU A 368 -6.18 -9.48 25.65
CA LEU A 368 -7.27 -9.06 26.51
C LEU A 368 -8.00 -7.89 25.86
N LEU A 369 -9.32 -7.86 26.02
CA LEU A 369 -10.27 -7.03 25.24
C LEU A 369 -9.87 -5.55 25.04
N PRO A 370 -9.28 -4.81 26.01
CA PRO A 370 -8.89 -3.41 25.80
C PRO A 370 -7.75 -3.21 24.78
N ALA A 371 -6.87 -4.21 24.58
CA ALA A 371 -5.71 -4.09 23.70
C ALA A 371 -6.06 -4.25 22.21
N GLU A 372 -7.25 -4.77 21.89
CA GLU A 372 -7.60 -5.21 20.53
C GLU A 372 -7.74 -4.04 19.54
N GLU A 373 -8.38 -2.94 19.92
CA GLU A 373 -8.55 -1.76 19.05
C GLU A 373 -7.24 -1.00 18.83
N ALA A 374 -6.41 -0.88 19.87
CA ALA A 374 -5.06 -0.35 19.74
C ALA A 374 -4.23 -1.20 18.77
N ALA A 375 -4.29 -2.54 18.90
CA ALA A 375 -3.62 -3.46 17.98
C ALA A 375 -4.15 -3.36 16.54
N LYS A 376 -5.48 -3.28 16.33
CA LYS A 376 -6.10 -3.08 15.01
C LYS A 376 -5.57 -1.81 14.33
N SER A 377 -5.42 -0.71 15.08
CA SER A 377 -4.88 0.55 14.54
C SER A 377 -3.45 0.40 14.00
N LEU A 378 -2.65 -0.51 14.58
CA LEU A 378 -1.26 -0.81 14.21
C LEU A 378 -1.12 -1.96 13.20
N LEU A 379 -2.19 -2.70 12.88
CA LEU A 379 -2.17 -3.75 11.87
C LEU A 379 -2.53 -3.21 10.49
N ALA A 380 -1.67 -3.44 9.51
CA ALA A 380 -1.96 -3.23 8.09
C ALA A 380 -2.31 -4.57 7.45
N GLU A 381 -3.53 -4.69 6.91
CA GLU A 381 -3.97 -5.82 6.10
C GLU A 381 -4.19 -5.34 4.67
N PHE A 382 -3.51 -5.97 3.70
CA PHE A 382 -3.54 -5.57 2.30
C PHE A 382 -3.25 -6.75 1.37
N ASN A 383 -3.73 -6.66 0.13
CA ASN A 383 -3.43 -7.60 -0.95
C ASN A 383 -2.49 -6.93 -1.98
N LEU A 384 -1.38 -7.60 -2.32
CA LEU A 384 -0.46 -7.16 -3.38
C LEU A 384 -0.84 -7.67 -4.77
N GLY A 385 -1.69 -8.71 -4.86
CA GLY A 385 -2.16 -9.28 -6.12
C GLY A 385 -3.11 -8.35 -6.87
N CYS A 386 -3.24 -8.59 -8.18
CA CYS A 386 -4.17 -7.86 -9.04
C CYS A 386 -5.63 -8.33 -8.89
N ASP A 387 -5.86 -9.60 -8.51
CA ASP A 387 -7.18 -10.13 -8.16
C ASP A 387 -7.45 -9.98 -6.65
N VAL A 388 -8.58 -9.35 -6.34
CA VAL A 388 -9.06 -9.11 -4.97
C VAL A 388 -9.58 -10.40 -4.31
N GLN A 389 -10.03 -11.38 -5.10
CA GLN A 389 -10.50 -12.68 -4.58
C GLN A 389 -9.35 -13.63 -4.25
N HIS A 390 -8.15 -13.41 -4.80
CA HIS A 390 -7.01 -14.30 -4.59
C HIS A 390 -6.23 -13.97 -3.31
N SER A 391 -6.16 -14.93 -2.38
CA SER A 391 -5.58 -14.72 -1.04
C SER A 391 -4.06 -14.92 -0.94
N GLY A 392 -3.39 -15.47 -1.97
CA GLY A 392 -1.95 -15.79 -1.93
C GLY A 392 -1.03 -14.59 -1.68
N HIS A 393 -1.49 -13.38 -1.99
CA HIS A 393 -0.77 -12.11 -1.79
C HIS A 393 -1.38 -11.22 -0.67
N VAL A 394 -2.19 -11.80 0.22
CA VAL A 394 -2.72 -11.10 1.40
C VAL A 394 -1.72 -11.18 2.56
N TYR A 395 -1.32 -10.03 3.07
CA TYR A 395 -0.35 -9.90 4.17
C TYR A 395 -0.94 -9.12 5.34
N ARG A 396 -0.56 -9.52 6.57
CA ARG A 396 -0.96 -8.88 7.83
C ARG A 396 0.28 -8.45 8.60
N VAL A 397 0.63 -7.18 8.44
CA VAL A 397 1.88 -6.59 8.92
C VAL A 397 1.58 -5.70 10.12
N TYR A 398 2.25 -5.93 11.26
CA TYR A 398 2.30 -4.96 12.35
C TYR A 398 3.17 -3.79 11.90
N VAL A 399 2.66 -2.56 11.99
CA VAL A 399 3.36 -1.33 11.59
C VAL A 399 3.13 -0.24 12.64
N ASN A 400 4.21 0.31 13.18
CA ASN A 400 4.17 1.42 14.13
C ASN A 400 5.12 2.55 13.69
N THR A 401 4.75 3.79 14.01
CA THR A 401 5.41 5.02 13.53
C THR A 401 5.51 6.05 14.65
N PHE A 402 6.74 6.44 14.98
CA PHE A 402 7.06 7.36 16.05
C PHE A 402 7.49 8.71 15.46
N LEU A 403 6.55 9.65 15.39
CA LEU A 403 6.81 11.01 14.89
C LEU A 403 7.62 11.81 15.93
N GLY A 404 8.67 12.50 15.50
CA GLY A 404 9.62 13.16 16.40
C GLY A 404 10.74 12.24 16.92
N PHE A 405 10.82 10.99 16.47
CA PHE A 405 11.86 10.02 16.85
C PHE A 405 12.88 9.74 15.73
N GLY A 406 12.74 10.40 14.58
CA GLY A 406 13.78 10.42 13.55
C GLY A 406 15.03 11.20 14.00
N GLY A 407 16.20 10.87 13.46
CA GLY A 407 17.49 11.27 14.04
C GLY A 407 17.76 12.78 14.14
N ASN A 408 17.17 13.61 13.28
CA ASN A 408 17.30 15.08 13.39
C ASN A 408 16.31 15.65 14.41
N PHE A 409 15.06 15.17 14.42
CA PHE A 409 14.05 15.64 15.38
C PHE A 409 14.33 15.18 16.81
N ALA A 410 14.94 14.01 17.00
CA ALA A 410 15.48 13.59 18.27
C ALA A 410 16.56 14.56 18.79
N ARG A 411 17.46 15.05 17.91
CA ARG A 411 18.45 16.08 18.28
C ARG A 411 17.78 17.41 18.64
N GLN A 412 16.78 17.85 17.88
CA GLN A 412 16.02 19.07 18.19
C GLN A 412 15.34 18.99 19.57
N ARG A 413 14.72 17.85 19.90
CA ARG A 413 14.10 17.58 21.22
C ARG A 413 15.13 17.52 22.35
N TYR A 414 16.31 16.98 22.09
CA TYR A 414 17.42 16.98 23.04
C TYR A 414 17.94 18.39 23.31
N GLU A 415 18.16 19.19 22.27
CA GLU A 415 18.59 20.58 22.37
C GLU A 415 17.59 21.42 23.19
N GLU A 416 16.29 21.20 22.99
CA GLU A 416 15.23 21.84 23.79
C GLU A 416 15.23 21.35 25.25
N LEU A 417 15.40 20.05 25.51
CA LEU A 417 15.52 19.49 26.85
C LEU A 417 16.71 20.10 27.61
N VAL A 418 17.89 20.14 27.00
CA VAL A 418 19.11 20.70 27.60
C VAL A 418 18.99 22.21 27.79
N LEU A 419 18.49 22.95 26.81
CA LEU A 419 18.28 24.40 26.91
C LEU A 419 17.29 24.74 28.03
N ASN A 420 16.28 23.90 28.28
CA ASN A 420 15.38 24.05 29.42
C ASN A 420 16.04 23.69 30.77
N GLN A 421 16.72 22.55 30.87
CA GLN A 421 17.38 22.12 32.10
C GLN A 421 18.53 23.06 32.51
N THR A 422 19.38 23.47 31.57
CA THR A 422 20.54 24.33 31.84
C THR A 422 20.12 25.73 32.29
N HIS A 423 19.16 26.37 31.62
CA HIS A 423 18.64 27.66 32.06
C HIS A 423 17.93 27.58 33.42
N ALA A 424 17.22 26.49 33.72
CA ALA A 424 16.59 26.30 35.03
C ALA A 424 17.65 26.13 36.14
N HIS A 425 18.65 25.28 35.93
CA HIS A 425 19.74 25.07 36.88
C HIS A 425 20.54 26.36 37.12
N SER A 426 20.88 27.09 36.05
CA SER A 426 21.58 28.37 36.10
C SER A 426 20.82 29.43 36.92
N ARG A 427 19.48 29.50 36.78
CA ARG A 427 18.62 30.38 37.58
C ARG A 427 18.52 29.96 39.05
N LEU A 428 18.54 28.65 39.34
CA LEU A 428 18.40 28.12 40.71
C LEU A 428 19.69 28.16 41.53
N HIS A 429 20.86 28.02 40.88
CA HIS A 429 22.16 27.93 41.55
C HIS A 429 23.11 29.10 41.27
N GLY A 430 22.67 30.12 40.53
CA GLY A 430 23.47 31.31 40.21
C GLY A 430 24.65 31.07 39.26
N GLN A 431 24.81 29.86 38.71
CA GLN A 431 25.84 29.54 37.74
C GLN A 431 25.50 30.11 36.36
N GLN A 432 26.50 30.63 35.64
CA GLN A 432 26.33 31.17 34.28
C GLN A 432 26.51 30.10 33.19
N THR A 433 26.25 28.83 33.50
CA THR A 433 26.47 27.70 32.59
C THR A 433 25.58 27.80 31.34
N GLY A 434 26.18 27.66 30.16
CA GLY A 434 25.51 27.74 28.86
C GLY A 434 25.16 29.15 28.39
N LEU A 435 25.42 30.20 29.19
CA LEU A 435 25.04 31.58 28.86
C LEU A 435 26.03 32.31 27.94
N SER A 436 27.29 31.85 27.86
CA SER A 436 28.31 32.41 26.97
C SER A 436 29.30 31.33 26.48
N ALA A 437 30.19 31.67 25.55
CA ALA A 437 31.18 30.75 24.98
C ALA A 437 32.31 30.37 25.96
N GLU A 438 32.47 31.14 27.04
CA GLU A 438 33.47 30.95 28.09
C GLU A 438 32.97 29.95 29.14
N THR A 439 31.66 29.95 29.44
CA THR A 439 30.98 29.05 30.39
C THR A 439 30.02 28.04 29.71
N PRO A 440 30.36 27.40 28.57
CA PRO A 440 29.39 26.65 27.77
C PRO A 440 28.92 25.37 28.45
N PHE A 441 27.74 24.90 28.07
CA PHE A 441 27.26 23.58 28.46
C PHE A 441 28.12 22.49 27.80
N LEU A 442 28.63 21.54 28.59
CA LEU A 442 29.52 20.47 28.10
C LEU A 442 28.70 19.30 27.54
N ASP A 443 28.29 19.40 26.27
CA ASP A 443 27.44 18.42 25.57
C ASP A 443 28.20 17.10 25.31
N PRO A 444 27.86 15.98 25.97
CA PRO A 444 28.52 14.69 25.74
C PRO A 444 28.14 14.05 24.40
N CYS A 445 27.05 14.49 23.76
CA CYS A 445 26.56 14.02 22.46
C CYS A 445 27.22 14.74 21.27
N LEU A 446 28.12 15.69 21.49
CA LEU A 446 28.94 16.34 20.46
C LEU A 446 30.42 15.95 20.59
N PRO A 447 31.18 15.83 19.47
CA PRO A 447 32.60 15.48 19.49
C PRO A 447 33.48 16.43 20.31
N VAL A 448 34.61 15.94 20.82
CA VAL A 448 35.49 16.70 21.74
C VAL A 448 35.91 18.04 21.13
N GLY A 449 35.63 19.14 21.83
CA GLY A 449 36.06 20.48 21.46
C GLY A 449 35.28 21.14 20.30
N LEU A 450 34.23 20.50 19.76
CA LEU A 450 33.30 21.19 18.86
C LEU A 450 32.54 22.26 19.66
N GLU A 451 32.56 23.49 19.20
CA GLU A 451 31.71 24.57 19.73
C GLU A 451 30.43 24.69 18.90
N ASP A 452 29.29 24.85 19.56
CA ASP A 452 27.97 24.91 18.94
C ASP A 452 27.06 25.89 19.69
N THR A 453 26.01 26.39 19.05
CA THR A 453 25.10 27.37 19.66
C THR A 453 23.66 27.11 19.21
N VAL A 454 22.77 26.96 20.20
CA VAL A 454 21.34 26.67 20.00
C VAL A 454 20.53 27.87 20.45
N THR A 455 19.87 28.53 19.50
CA THR A 455 18.90 29.60 19.78
C THR A 455 17.47 29.11 19.58
N ARG A 456 16.57 29.49 20.48
CA ARG A 456 15.12 29.21 20.47
C ARG A 456 14.37 30.42 21.03
N GLY A 457 13.80 31.24 20.15
CA GLY A 457 13.31 32.57 20.54
C GLY A 457 14.46 33.44 21.06
N GLU A 458 14.23 34.16 22.16
CA GLU A 458 15.25 35.00 22.82
C GLU A 458 16.29 34.20 23.63
N ARG A 459 16.15 32.87 23.75
CA ARG A 459 17.04 32.03 24.55
C ARG A 459 18.12 31.40 23.69
N THR A 460 19.37 31.61 24.08
CA THR A 460 20.56 31.04 23.45
C THR A 460 21.34 30.21 24.45
N LEU A 461 21.73 29.01 24.02
CA LEU A 461 22.58 28.07 24.75
C LEU A 461 23.89 27.87 23.98
N HIS A 462 25.01 28.27 24.59
CA HIS A 462 26.35 27.95 24.09
C HIS A 462 26.78 26.57 24.59
N MET A 463 27.35 25.76 23.71
CA MET A 463 27.75 24.37 24.00
C MET A 463 29.18 24.10 23.51
N ARG A 464 29.90 23.25 24.24
CA ARG A 464 31.20 22.70 23.84
C ARG A 464 31.18 21.17 24.00
N GLY A 465 31.51 20.44 22.94
CA GLY A 465 31.41 18.98 22.91
C GLY A 465 32.43 18.28 23.80
N ARG A 466 31.96 17.27 24.54
CA ARG A 466 32.75 16.45 25.47
C ARG A 466 33.06 15.04 24.94
N GLY A 467 32.38 14.56 23.90
CA GLY A 467 32.69 13.27 23.26
C GLY A 467 32.36 12.01 24.07
N ASP A 468 31.61 12.14 25.16
CA ASP A 468 31.32 11.07 26.12
C ASP A 468 30.06 10.29 25.70
N TRP A 469 30.25 9.30 24.81
CA TRP A 469 29.15 8.55 24.20
C TRP A 469 28.26 7.83 25.22
N GLN A 470 28.84 7.32 26.31
CA GLN A 470 28.11 6.66 27.40
C GLN A 470 27.26 7.65 28.21
N ALA A 471 27.78 8.85 28.53
CA ALA A 471 26.99 9.89 29.17
C ALA A 471 25.89 10.41 28.23
N CYS A 472 26.20 10.59 26.94
CA CYS A 472 25.19 10.91 25.93
C CYS A 472 24.06 9.88 25.93
N ALA A 473 24.38 8.60 25.76
CA ALA A 473 23.40 7.51 25.72
C ALA A 473 22.46 7.49 26.95
N LYS A 474 22.98 7.79 28.15
CA LYS A 474 22.16 7.96 29.37
C LYS A 474 21.25 9.18 29.32
N LEU A 475 21.75 10.35 28.88
CA LEU A 475 20.94 11.57 28.74
C LEU A 475 19.81 11.45 27.71
N LEU A 476 19.88 10.49 26.77
CA LEU A 476 18.81 10.25 25.79
C LEU A 476 17.66 9.38 26.32
N GLN A 477 17.84 8.65 27.43
CA GLN A 477 16.81 7.74 27.96
C GLN A 477 15.44 8.43 28.24
N PRO A 478 15.37 9.65 28.82
CA PRO A 478 14.10 10.34 29.02
C PRO A 478 13.33 10.63 27.72
N LEU A 479 14.04 10.85 26.60
CA LEU A 479 13.45 11.17 25.29
C LEU A 479 12.77 9.96 24.62
N LEU A 480 12.96 8.75 25.13
CA LEU A 480 12.16 7.58 24.75
C LEU A 480 10.74 7.63 25.35
N GLY A 481 10.53 8.42 26.41
CA GLY A 481 9.26 8.62 27.13
C GLY A 481 9.21 7.92 28.48
N GLY A 482 10.19 8.14 29.35
CA GLY A 482 10.54 7.21 30.43
C GLY A 482 9.92 7.42 31.83
N ALA A 483 10.69 6.94 32.82
CA ALA A 483 10.56 7.09 34.27
C ALA A 483 9.68 6.09 35.07
N ASN A 484 8.43 5.78 34.70
CA ASN A 484 7.49 5.15 35.67
C ASN A 484 6.55 4.03 35.15
N SER A 485 6.88 3.37 34.03
CA SER A 485 6.12 2.25 33.46
C SER A 485 6.98 0.99 33.37
N SER A 486 6.56 -0.11 34.01
CA SER A 486 7.35 -1.35 34.11
C SER A 486 7.35 -2.24 32.86
N GLN A 487 6.63 -1.87 31.79
CA GLN A 487 6.65 -2.57 30.49
C GLN A 487 6.59 -1.66 29.24
N ASP A 488 6.38 -0.35 29.38
CA ASP A 488 5.92 0.50 28.26
C ASP A 488 6.72 1.80 28.09
N SER A 489 7.69 1.84 27.17
CA SER A 489 7.93 3.07 26.38
C SER A 489 8.72 2.90 25.07
N LEU A 490 7.98 2.88 23.97
CA LEU A 490 8.02 4.03 23.05
C LEU A 490 6.61 4.64 23.07
N THR A 491 6.38 5.50 24.07
CA THR A 491 5.10 6.19 24.35
C THR A 491 3.86 5.29 24.45
N GLY A 492 3.94 4.16 25.17
CA GLY A 492 2.78 3.33 25.56
C GLY A 492 1.96 2.71 24.43
N ALA A 493 2.48 2.65 23.20
CA ALA A 493 1.79 2.05 22.06
C ALA A 493 1.97 0.53 22.04
N TYR A 494 0.87 -0.23 21.94
CA TYR A 494 0.88 -1.69 21.92
C TYR A 494 1.95 -2.25 20.97
N LYS A 495 2.89 -3.02 21.55
CA LYS A 495 3.96 -3.72 20.84
C LYS A 495 3.57 -5.18 20.70
N ALA A 496 3.37 -5.66 19.48
CA ALA A 496 3.25 -7.09 19.25
C ALA A 496 4.58 -7.79 19.64
N PRO A 497 4.54 -9.02 20.17
CA PRO A 497 5.75 -9.74 20.54
C PRO A 497 6.58 -10.09 19.30
N ILE A 498 7.89 -9.84 19.37
CA ILE A 498 8.85 -10.22 18.32
C ILE A 498 9.51 -11.53 18.74
N ASP A 499 9.36 -12.58 17.93
CA ASP A 499 10.15 -13.80 18.07
C ASP A 499 11.57 -13.54 17.54
N PHE A 500 12.48 -13.13 18.42
CA PHE A 500 13.89 -12.92 18.08
C PHE A 500 14.64 -14.20 17.69
N SER A 501 14.09 -15.41 17.94
CA SER A 501 14.70 -16.66 17.49
C SER A 501 14.42 -16.98 16.02
N ASN A 502 13.31 -16.46 15.47
CA ASN A 502 12.79 -16.81 14.14
C ASN A 502 12.56 -15.60 13.21
N SER A 503 13.04 -14.41 13.59
CA SER A 503 12.93 -13.18 12.79
C SER A 503 14.25 -12.76 12.14
N GLU A 504 14.14 -11.94 11.10
CA GLU A 504 15.22 -11.29 10.35
C GLU A 504 14.78 -9.84 10.12
N PHE A 505 15.63 -8.85 10.39
CA PHE A 505 15.29 -7.42 10.28
C PHE A 505 16.32 -6.64 9.46
N TYR A 506 15.84 -5.68 8.67
CA TYR A 506 16.68 -4.74 7.92
C TYR A 506 16.56 -3.31 8.47
N GLY A 507 17.70 -2.67 8.73
CA GLY A 507 17.82 -1.30 9.25
C GLY A 507 18.18 -0.30 8.16
N PHE A 508 17.25 0.60 7.84
CA PHE A 508 17.36 1.63 6.80
C PHE A 508 17.61 3.03 7.37
N SER A 509 17.91 3.96 6.47
CA SER A 509 18.20 5.37 6.78
C SER A 509 19.25 5.50 7.90
N GLU A 510 18.96 6.18 9.02
CA GLU A 510 19.97 6.41 10.08
C GLU A 510 20.53 5.12 10.70
N PHE A 511 19.84 3.97 10.61
CA PHE A 511 20.45 2.68 11.01
C PHE A 511 21.67 2.32 10.14
N PHE A 512 21.58 2.56 8.83
CA PHE A 512 22.71 2.42 7.91
C PHE A 512 23.68 3.59 8.02
N TYR A 513 23.22 4.83 7.96
CA TYR A 513 24.12 5.99 7.97
C TYR A 513 24.95 6.11 9.27
N CYS A 514 24.41 5.69 10.42
CA CYS A 514 25.17 5.68 11.67
C CYS A 514 26.17 4.52 11.76
N THR A 515 25.96 3.42 11.02
CA THR A 515 26.91 2.29 10.99
C THR A 515 27.95 2.43 9.88
N GLU A 516 27.59 2.97 8.71
CA GLU A 516 28.48 3.06 7.56
C GLU A 516 29.21 4.41 7.45
N ASP A 517 28.50 5.55 7.35
CA ASP A 517 29.02 6.80 6.77
C ASP A 517 30.42 7.22 7.28
N VAL A 518 30.68 7.04 8.58
CA VAL A 518 31.94 7.40 9.24
C VAL A 518 32.57 6.28 10.08
N LEU A 519 31.85 5.17 10.33
CA LEU A 519 32.36 4.03 11.12
C LEU A 519 32.73 2.81 10.27
N ARG A 520 32.25 2.70 9.02
CA ARG A 520 32.51 1.59 8.08
C ARG A 520 32.09 0.20 8.60
N LEU A 521 31.00 0.16 9.36
CA LEU A 521 30.37 -1.04 9.93
C LEU A 521 29.01 -1.36 9.29
N GLY A 522 28.75 -0.92 8.05
CA GLY A 522 27.51 -1.26 7.34
C GLY A 522 27.37 -2.76 7.09
N GLY A 523 26.17 -3.32 7.31
CA GLY A 523 25.91 -4.76 7.12
C GLY A 523 25.37 -5.42 8.37
N TYR A 524 25.91 -6.58 8.76
CA TYR A 524 25.45 -7.30 9.96
C TYR A 524 25.77 -6.50 11.23
N TYR A 525 24.73 -6.16 11.99
CA TYR A 525 24.88 -5.36 13.20
C TYR A 525 25.43 -6.19 14.36
N ASN A 526 26.37 -5.62 15.10
CA ASN A 526 26.92 -6.20 16.33
C ASN A 526 27.08 -5.09 17.37
N ALA A 527 26.33 -5.16 18.48
CA ALA A 527 26.29 -4.08 19.46
C ALA A 527 27.66 -3.79 20.13
N PRO A 528 28.47 -4.80 20.55
CA PRO A 528 29.81 -4.54 21.06
C PRO A 528 30.71 -3.79 20.07
N THR A 529 30.80 -4.24 18.81
CA THR A 529 31.64 -3.62 17.77
C THR A 529 31.17 -2.20 17.45
N PHE A 530 29.85 -2.01 17.29
CA PHE A 530 29.26 -0.71 17.01
C PHE A 530 29.50 0.30 18.14
N THR A 531 29.28 -0.11 19.39
CA THR A 531 29.44 0.80 20.54
C THR A 531 30.90 1.16 20.79
N ALA A 532 31.84 0.24 20.60
CA ALA A 532 33.26 0.53 20.66
C ALA A 532 33.69 1.57 19.59
N ALA A 533 33.31 1.36 18.33
CA ALA A 533 33.64 2.28 17.24
C ALA A 533 32.98 3.67 17.42
N ALA A 534 31.74 3.72 17.92
CA ALA A 534 31.06 4.97 18.21
C ALA A 534 31.73 5.74 19.37
N GLN A 535 32.19 5.04 20.42
CA GLN A 535 32.95 5.63 21.52
C GLN A 535 34.31 6.17 21.04
N GLU A 536 35.05 5.40 20.23
CA GLU A 536 36.32 5.85 19.65
C GLU A 536 36.12 7.12 18.81
N TYR A 537 35.15 7.11 17.89
CA TYR A 537 34.81 8.27 17.07
C TYR A 537 34.49 9.51 17.91
N CYS A 538 33.71 9.36 18.98
CA CYS A 538 33.29 10.50 19.80
C CYS A 538 34.40 11.05 20.69
N SER A 539 35.35 10.20 21.12
CA SER A 539 36.54 10.62 21.88
C SER A 539 37.52 11.48 21.05
N GLN A 540 37.40 11.48 19.72
CA GLN A 540 38.26 12.27 18.83
C GLN A 540 37.88 13.74 18.84
N ARG A 541 38.89 14.61 18.73
CA ARG A 541 38.67 16.05 18.66
C ARG A 541 38.09 16.49 17.32
N TRP A 542 37.28 17.56 17.35
CA TRP A 542 36.64 18.12 16.17
C TRP A 542 37.62 18.52 15.05
N GLU A 543 38.82 19.02 15.38
CA GLU A 543 39.82 19.38 14.38
C GLU A 543 40.41 18.14 13.67
N VAL A 544 40.46 16.99 14.36
CA VAL A 544 40.88 15.70 13.79
C VAL A 544 39.78 15.13 12.90
N LEU A 545 38.52 15.15 13.36
CA LEU A 545 37.37 14.67 12.59
C LEU A 545 37.15 15.47 11.31
N THR A 546 37.25 16.80 11.37
CA THR A 546 37.13 17.67 10.18
C THR A 546 38.33 17.53 9.24
N LYS A 547 39.55 17.32 9.74
CA LYS A 547 40.71 16.99 8.89
C LYS A 547 40.52 15.64 8.19
N ARG A 548 40.01 14.61 8.88
CA ARG A 548 39.69 13.28 8.30
C ARG A 548 38.59 13.38 7.23
N PHE A 549 37.55 14.18 7.47
CA PHE A 549 36.48 14.44 6.51
C PHE A 549 37.01 15.14 5.25
N ARG A 550 37.74 16.25 5.40
CA ARG A 550 38.35 16.99 4.27
C ARG A 550 39.40 16.16 3.51
N GLY A 551 40.02 15.19 4.17
CA GLY A 551 40.92 14.20 3.57
C GLY A 551 40.23 13.00 2.90
N GLY A 552 38.89 12.96 2.83
CA GLY A 552 38.15 11.91 2.10
C GLY A 552 38.10 10.53 2.79
N LEU A 553 38.35 10.43 4.10
CA LEU A 553 38.33 9.16 4.83
C LEU A 553 36.92 8.53 4.92
N TYR A 554 35.91 9.38 5.06
CA TYR A 554 34.52 9.00 5.27
C TYR A 554 33.79 8.70 3.95
N SER A 555 32.56 8.21 4.04
CA SER A 555 31.71 7.92 2.87
C SER A 555 31.48 9.19 2.04
N SER A 556 31.39 9.05 0.71
CA SER A 556 30.95 10.14 -0.18
C SER A 556 29.50 10.58 0.07
N HIS A 557 28.73 9.83 0.86
CA HIS A 557 27.42 10.24 1.37
C HIS A 557 27.50 11.07 2.67
N ALA A 558 28.63 11.06 3.38
CA ALA A 558 28.81 11.83 4.60
C ALA A 558 28.95 13.31 4.25
N ASP A 559 28.22 14.16 4.99
CA ASP A 559 28.38 15.61 4.97
C ASP A 559 28.83 16.12 6.35
N GLU A 560 29.12 17.41 6.46
CA GLU A 560 29.54 18.01 7.74
C GLU A 560 28.48 17.83 8.85
N HIS A 561 27.20 17.73 8.49
CA HIS A 561 26.11 17.43 9.44
C HIS A 561 26.15 15.97 9.92
N ARG A 562 26.54 14.99 9.09
CA ARG A 562 26.87 13.63 9.56
C ARG A 562 28.04 13.67 10.53
N VAL A 563 29.14 14.32 10.16
CA VAL A 563 30.37 14.36 10.98
C VAL A 563 30.10 15.04 12.33
N LYS A 564 29.32 16.13 12.35
CA LYS A 564 28.90 16.88 13.55
C LYS A 564 28.03 16.05 14.50
N TYR A 565 26.96 15.43 13.98
CA TYR A 565 25.91 14.82 14.82
C TYR A 565 25.99 13.29 14.94
N GLN A 566 27.03 12.63 14.42
CA GLN A 566 27.21 11.18 14.55
C GLN A 566 27.15 10.68 16.00
N CYS A 567 27.73 11.41 16.95
CA CYS A 567 27.75 11.01 18.37
C CYS A 567 26.34 10.93 18.95
N PHE A 568 25.58 12.01 18.83
CA PHE A 568 24.15 12.02 19.15
C PHE A 568 23.39 10.90 18.44
N LYS A 569 23.54 10.76 17.12
CA LYS A 569 22.71 9.85 16.30
C LYS A 569 23.02 8.37 16.55
N SER A 570 24.28 8.01 16.73
CA SER A 570 24.69 6.64 17.07
C SER A 570 24.20 6.23 18.47
N ALA A 571 24.28 7.14 19.45
CA ALA A 571 23.70 6.93 20.77
C ALA A 571 22.17 6.80 20.71
N TRP A 572 21.49 7.66 19.93
CA TRP A 572 20.04 7.60 19.73
C TRP A 572 19.61 6.28 19.06
N MET A 573 20.30 5.86 18.01
CA MET A 573 20.07 4.58 17.32
C MET A 573 20.17 3.39 18.28
N TYR A 574 21.22 3.35 19.11
CA TYR A 574 21.42 2.32 20.12
C TYR A 574 20.29 2.30 21.16
N GLN A 575 19.91 3.47 21.68
CA GLN A 575 18.85 3.64 22.67
C GLN A 575 17.48 3.20 22.10
N VAL A 576 17.13 3.63 20.90
CA VAL A 576 15.92 3.20 20.18
C VAL A 576 15.89 1.68 19.97
N LEU A 577 17.01 1.08 19.55
CA LEU A 577 17.08 -0.34 19.21
C LEU A 577 17.00 -1.24 20.46
N HIS A 578 17.87 -1.00 21.44
CA HIS A 578 18.06 -1.89 22.58
C HIS A 578 17.22 -1.54 23.80
N GLN A 579 16.79 -0.28 23.98
CA GLN A 579 15.80 0.07 25.01
C GLN A 579 14.40 0.11 24.42
N GLY A 580 14.15 0.91 23.38
CA GLY A 580 12.81 1.08 22.80
C GLY A 580 12.24 -0.22 22.24
N PHE A 581 12.88 -0.77 21.20
CA PHE A 581 12.42 -2.02 20.59
C PHE A 581 12.88 -3.30 21.31
N HIS A 582 13.68 -3.18 22.37
CA HIS A 582 14.18 -4.32 23.17
C HIS A 582 14.87 -5.41 22.33
N PHE A 583 15.58 -5.04 21.26
CA PHE A 583 16.40 -6.01 20.52
C PHE A 583 17.56 -6.48 21.42
N PRO A 584 17.82 -7.79 21.54
CA PRO A 584 18.98 -8.30 22.27
C PRO A 584 20.30 -7.72 21.71
N PRO A 585 21.30 -7.35 22.54
CA PRO A 585 22.60 -6.85 22.07
C PRO A 585 23.39 -7.85 21.20
N ASP A 586 23.09 -9.14 21.36
CA ASP A 586 23.63 -10.30 20.67
C ASP A 586 22.77 -10.79 19.48
N TYR A 587 21.66 -10.09 19.16
CA TYR A 587 20.74 -10.48 18.08
C TYR A 587 21.43 -10.56 16.71
N PRO A 588 21.58 -11.75 16.11
CA PRO A 588 22.46 -11.94 14.94
C PRO A 588 21.81 -11.58 13.60
N SER A 589 20.49 -11.37 13.58
CA SER A 589 19.68 -11.28 12.35
C SER A 589 19.24 -9.85 12.00
N LEU A 590 19.92 -8.82 12.53
CA LEU A 590 19.76 -7.43 12.11
C LEU A 590 20.84 -7.05 11.10
N ARG A 591 20.42 -6.54 9.94
CA ARG A 591 21.32 -6.05 8.89
C ARG A 591 21.02 -4.59 8.55
N THR A 592 21.97 -3.69 8.71
CA THR A 592 21.87 -2.31 8.22
C THR A 592 22.17 -2.25 6.71
N ALA A 593 21.40 -1.47 5.95
CA ALA A 593 21.56 -1.36 4.50
C ALA A 593 20.94 -0.07 3.93
N GLN A 594 21.57 0.47 2.88
CA GLN A 594 20.91 1.37 1.91
C GLN A 594 20.58 0.61 0.61
N LEU A 595 21.49 -0.27 0.16
CA LEU A 595 21.31 -1.14 -1.00
C LEU A 595 21.12 -2.59 -0.57
N VAL A 596 20.26 -3.34 -1.27
CA VAL A 596 20.21 -4.80 -1.20
C VAL A 596 20.17 -5.34 -2.62
N TYR A 597 21.16 -6.16 -2.99
CA TYR A 597 21.41 -6.58 -4.38
C TYR A 597 21.48 -5.39 -5.35
N ASP A 598 22.23 -4.35 -4.96
CA ASP A 598 22.48 -3.10 -5.70
C ASP A 598 21.25 -2.28 -6.13
N ARG A 599 20.04 -2.72 -5.76
CA ARG A 599 18.80 -1.93 -5.78
C ARG A 599 18.74 -1.14 -4.47
N GLU A 600 18.44 0.16 -4.54
CA GLU A 600 18.23 0.98 -3.35
C GLU A 600 16.93 0.54 -2.68
N VAL A 601 17.01 -0.13 -1.53
CA VAL A 601 15.80 -0.58 -0.83
C VAL A 601 15.21 0.61 -0.10
N GLN A 602 14.10 1.08 -0.65
CA GLN A 602 13.41 2.28 -0.25
C GLN A 602 11.92 1.97 -0.19
N TRP A 603 11.21 2.66 0.69
CA TRP A 603 9.75 2.61 0.70
C TRP A 603 9.15 3.07 -0.64
N THR A 604 9.84 3.91 -1.43
CA THR A 604 9.37 4.32 -2.76
C THR A 604 9.19 3.15 -3.74
N LEU A 605 9.98 2.07 -3.62
CA LEU A 605 9.83 0.85 -4.42
C LEU A 605 8.56 0.06 -4.04
N GLY A 606 8.28 -0.07 -2.74
CA GLY A 606 7.03 -0.67 -2.29
C GLY A 606 5.80 0.20 -2.57
N ALA A 607 5.98 1.52 -2.60
CA ALA A 607 4.93 2.47 -2.94
C ALA A 607 4.54 2.41 -4.43
N ILE A 608 5.52 2.37 -5.35
CA ILE A 608 5.22 2.17 -6.78
C ILE A 608 4.56 0.81 -7.00
N LEU A 609 5.12 -0.28 -6.45
CA LEU A 609 4.56 -1.64 -6.60
C LEU A 609 3.12 -1.73 -6.09
N TYR A 610 2.82 -1.16 -4.92
CA TYR A 610 1.47 -1.15 -4.37
C TYR A 610 0.49 -0.29 -5.20
N LYS A 611 0.94 0.86 -5.73
CA LYS A 611 0.10 1.76 -6.53
C LYS A 611 -0.10 1.24 -7.97
N THR A 612 0.85 0.51 -8.55
CA THR A 612 0.77 -0.04 -9.92
C THR A 612 0.19 -1.46 -9.99
N ARG A 613 -0.11 -2.14 -8.86
CA ARG A 613 -0.62 -3.53 -8.82
C ARG A 613 -1.88 -3.83 -9.64
N PHE A 614 -2.60 -2.80 -10.09
CA PHE A 614 -3.77 -2.94 -10.97
C PHE A 614 -3.47 -2.77 -12.47
N LEU A 615 -2.26 -2.36 -12.86
CA LEU A 615 -1.87 -2.28 -14.28
C LEU A 615 -1.95 -3.66 -15.00
N PRO A 616 -1.57 -4.80 -14.40
CA PRO A 616 -1.73 -6.14 -15.01
C PRO A 616 -3.17 -6.51 -15.39
N LEU A 617 -4.19 -5.82 -14.83
CA LEU A 617 -5.59 -6.05 -15.22
C LEU A 617 -5.91 -5.61 -16.65
N ARG A 618 -5.03 -4.84 -17.32
CA ARG A 618 -5.18 -4.54 -18.76
C ARG A 618 -4.97 -5.80 -19.58
N ASP A 619 -3.81 -6.43 -19.42
CA ASP A 619 -3.38 -7.58 -20.20
C ASP A 619 -4.28 -8.80 -19.91
N LEU A 620 -4.46 -9.14 -18.64
CA LEU A 620 -5.26 -10.29 -18.18
C LEU A 620 -6.76 -10.20 -18.54
N ARG A 621 -7.31 -9.00 -18.71
CA ARG A 621 -8.73 -8.84 -19.14
C ARG A 621 -8.90 -8.78 -20.64
N GLN A 622 -7.85 -8.51 -21.42
CA GLN A 622 -7.98 -8.37 -22.87
C GLN A 622 -8.37 -9.70 -23.54
N GLU A 623 -7.99 -10.84 -22.96
CA GLU A 623 -8.44 -12.17 -23.39
C GLU A 623 -9.89 -12.46 -22.98
N ASN A 624 -10.26 -12.15 -21.74
CA ASN A 624 -11.64 -12.30 -21.25
C ASN A 624 -12.66 -11.45 -22.06
N ILE A 625 -12.28 -10.22 -22.44
CA ILE A 625 -13.10 -9.35 -23.28
C ILE A 625 -13.18 -9.88 -24.72
N ARG A 626 -12.10 -10.46 -25.27
CA ARG A 626 -12.11 -11.13 -26.58
C ARG A 626 -13.08 -12.33 -26.60
N GLN A 627 -13.16 -13.11 -25.53
CA GLN A 627 -14.12 -14.22 -25.44
C GLN A 627 -15.58 -13.74 -25.43
N ALA A 628 -15.88 -12.61 -24.76
CA ALA A 628 -17.24 -12.07 -24.65
C ALA A 628 -17.87 -11.66 -26.01
N HIS A 629 -17.06 -11.27 -26.99
CA HIS A 629 -17.56 -10.76 -28.28
C HIS A 629 -17.95 -11.85 -29.32
N ALA A 630 -17.72 -13.14 -29.03
CA ALA A 630 -17.81 -14.20 -30.04
C ALA A 630 -19.23 -14.76 -30.31
N SER A 631 -20.18 -14.61 -29.38
CA SER A 631 -21.45 -15.34 -29.38
C SER A 631 -22.67 -14.51 -29.82
N TRP A 632 -22.84 -13.29 -29.30
CA TRP A 632 -24.11 -12.55 -29.40
C TRP A 632 -24.49 -12.13 -30.82
N LEU A 633 -23.50 -11.71 -31.63
CA LEU A 633 -23.71 -11.25 -33.01
C LEU A 633 -24.20 -12.36 -33.96
N ARG A 634 -23.87 -13.64 -33.69
CA ARG A 634 -24.29 -14.76 -34.56
C ARG A 634 -25.77 -15.14 -34.37
N LEU A 635 -26.30 -15.02 -33.15
CA LEU A 635 -27.70 -15.38 -32.85
C LEU A 635 -28.70 -14.33 -33.35
N SER A 636 -28.39 -13.04 -33.20
CA SER A 636 -29.31 -11.94 -33.57
C SER A 636 -29.54 -11.83 -35.09
N PHE A 637 -28.51 -12.07 -35.90
CA PHE A 637 -28.61 -12.00 -37.36
C PHE A 637 -29.52 -13.11 -37.93
N VAL A 638 -29.41 -14.32 -37.40
CA VAL A 638 -30.18 -15.49 -37.86
C VAL A 638 -31.67 -15.34 -37.54
N TYR A 639 -32.03 -14.87 -36.34
CA TYR A 639 -33.44 -14.70 -35.95
C TYR A 639 -34.18 -13.63 -36.76
N ASN A 640 -33.51 -12.50 -37.07
CA ASN A 640 -34.13 -11.43 -37.87
C ASN A 640 -34.46 -11.87 -39.31
N HIS A 641 -33.63 -12.71 -39.92
CA HIS A 641 -33.82 -13.11 -41.31
C HIS A 641 -35.07 -13.98 -41.50
N TYR A 642 -35.31 -14.94 -40.60
CA TYR A 642 -36.53 -15.76 -40.63
C TYR A 642 -37.80 -14.94 -40.37
N LEU A 643 -37.76 -13.96 -39.47
CA LEU A 643 -38.90 -13.07 -39.19
C LEU A 643 -39.26 -12.23 -40.42
N PHE A 644 -38.26 -11.68 -41.11
CA PHE A 644 -38.45 -10.90 -42.34
C PHE A 644 -39.12 -11.72 -43.45
N PHE A 645 -38.65 -12.95 -43.71
CA PHE A 645 -39.28 -13.85 -44.68
C PHE A 645 -40.69 -14.30 -44.27
N ALA A 646 -40.95 -14.52 -42.98
CA ALA A 646 -42.28 -14.85 -42.48
C ALA A 646 -43.28 -13.69 -42.72
N CYS A 647 -42.88 -12.44 -42.47
CA CYS A 647 -43.69 -11.26 -42.76
C CYS A 647 -44.00 -11.14 -44.26
N ILE A 648 -43.02 -11.36 -45.14
CA ILE A 648 -43.22 -11.35 -46.60
C ILE A 648 -44.20 -12.45 -47.02
N LEU A 649 -44.09 -13.66 -46.46
CA LEU A 649 -44.99 -14.78 -46.76
C LEU A 649 -46.44 -14.46 -46.36
N VAL A 650 -46.66 -13.86 -45.20
CA VAL A 650 -47.99 -13.44 -44.72
C VAL A 650 -48.60 -12.35 -45.62
N VAL A 651 -47.81 -11.36 -46.02
CA VAL A 651 -48.27 -10.29 -46.93
C VAL A 651 -48.59 -10.86 -48.32
N ALA A 652 -47.76 -11.76 -48.85
CA ALA A 652 -48.01 -12.44 -50.12
C ALA A 652 -49.30 -13.28 -50.07
N LEU A 653 -49.53 -14.05 -49.00
CA LEU A 653 -50.77 -14.80 -48.77
C LEU A 653 -51.99 -13.88 -48.69
N ALA A 654 -51.89 -12.74 -47.99
CA ALA A 654 -52.97 -11.76 -47.91
C ALA A 654 -53.32 -11.17 -49.29
N ILE A 655 -52.31 -10.82 -50.10
CA ILE A 655 -52.49 -10.33 -51.48
C ILE A 655 -53.12 -11.42 -52.35
N VAL A 656 -52.67 -12.67 -52.26
CA VAL A 656 -53.26 -13.80 -53.00
C VAL A 656 -54.72 -14.03 -52.60
N LEU A 657 -55.06 -14.01 -51.31
CA LEU A 657 -56.43 -14.15 -50.84
C LEU A 657 -57.33 -12.98 -51.31
N TYR A 658 -56.80 -11.76 -51.35
CA TYR A 658 -57.48 -10.59 -51.89
C TYR A 658 -57.73 -10.71 -53.39
N LEU A 659 -56.74 -11.13 -54.18
CA LEU A 659 -56.87 -11.36 -55.63
C LEU A 659 -57.79 -12.55 -55.95
N LEU A 660 -57.81 -13.61 -55.14
CA LEU A 660 -58.75 -14.72 -55.27
C LEU A 660 -60.18 -14.31 -54.90
N ARG A 661 -60.35 -13.43 -53.90
CA ARG A 661 -61.65 -12.82 -53.56
C ARG A 661 -62.15 -11.93 -54.71
N LEU A 662 -61.29 -11.10 -55.29
CA LEU A 662 -61.61 -10.31 -56.49
C LEU A 662 -61.98 -11.21 -57.67
N ARG A 663 -61.22 -12.26 -57.97
CA ARG A 663 -61.56 -13.24 -59.02
C ARG A 663 -62.88 -13.97 -58.74
N ARG A 664 -63.25 -14.22 -57.48
CA ARG A 664 -64.58 -14.76 -57.11
C ARG A 664 -65.71 -13.75 -57.34
N ILE A 665 -65.49 -12.48 -57.02
CA ILE A 665 -66.47 -11.40 -57.27
C ILE A 665 -66.65 -11.22 -58.78
N HIS A 666 -65.56 -11.15 -59.54
CA HIS A 666 -65.62 -10.96 -60.99
C HIS A 666 -66.18 -12.20 -61.72
N ARG A 667 -65.94 -13.43 -61.24
CA ARG A 667 -66.64 -14.62 -61.73
C ARG A 667 -68.13 -14.65 -61.40
N ARG A 668 -68.61 -13.97 -60.35
CA ARG A 668 -70.05 -13.75 -60.14
C ARG A 668 -70.58 -12.74 -61.17
N GLN A 669 -69.88 -11.63 -61.38
CA GLN A 669 -70.18 -10.66 -62.46
C GLN A 669 -70.03 -11.21 -63.89
N GLN A 670 -69.49 -12.41 -64.08
CA GLN A 670 -69.45 -13.14 -65.36
C GLN A 670 -70.35 -14.39 -65.36
N LEU A 671 -71.17 -14.55 -64.32
CA LEU A 671 -72.36 -15.42 -64.28
C LEU A 671 -73.67 -14.59 -64.35
N ASP A 672 -73.58 -13.25 -64.31
CA ASP A 672 -74.64 -12.25 -64.50
C ASP A 672 -74.25 -11.28 -65.64
N ALA A 673 -75.17 -10.46 -66.19
CA ALA A 673 -74.86 -9.60 -67.34
C ALA A 673 -75.72 -8.33 -67.54
N LEU A 674 -75.16 -7.40 -68.33
CA LEU A 674 -75.80 -6.29 -69.07
C LEU A 674 -76.34 -5.06 -68.30
N TRP A 675 -76.78 -4.06 -69.07
CA TRP A 675 -77.07 -2.65 -68.71
C TRP A 675 -77.88 -2.00 -69.87
N LEU A 676 -78.54 -0.84 -69.72
CA LEU A 676 -78.67 0.05 -68.56
C LEU A 676 -78.18 1.47 -68.88
N ASP A 677 -78.88 2.24 -69.73
CA ASP A 677 -78.42 3.54 -70.26
C ASP A 677 -79.57 4.51 -70.65
N LYS A 678 -79.36 5.82 -70.43
CA LYS A 678 -80.16 7.00 -70.87
C LYS A 678 -81.63 7.11 -70.40
N VAL A 679 -82.25 8.24 -70.80
CA VAL A 679 -83.62 8.76 -70.50
C VAL A 679 -83.91 9.01 -69.00
N VAL A 680 -84.93 9.79 -68.56
CA VAL A 680 -86.06 10.48 -69.23
C VAL A 680 -86.23 11.92 -68.65
N LEU A 681 -87.04 12.78 -69.29
CA LEU A 681 -87.72 13.89 -68.60
C LEU A 681 -88.90 13.36 -67.76
N LEU A 682 -89.05 13.88 -66.53
CA LEU A 682 -90.28 14.22 -65.76
C LEU A 682 -91.54 13.29 -65.78
N PRO A 683 -92.38 13.31 -64.72
CA PRO A 683 -92.17 13.17 -63.25
C PRO A 683 -93.22 12.14 -62.70
N PRO A 684 -93.89 12.21 -61.52
CA PRO A 684 -93.69 12.93 -60.24
C PRO A 684 -93.77 12.05 -58.95
N GLY A 685 -93.66 12.68 -57.77
CA GLY A 685 -93.81 12.07 -56.42
C GLY A 685 -92.48 12.11 -55.64
N GLN A 686 -92.18 13.00 -54.69
CA GLN A 686 -92.94 13.54 -53.53
C GLN A 686 -93.46 12.43 -52.59
N ALA A 687 -93.18 12.43 -51.28
CA ALA A 687 -92.29 13.30 -50.46
C ALA A 687 -91.87 12.53 -49.17
N GLY A 688 -90.84 12.90 -48.41
CA GLY A 688 -89.86 14.01 -48.55
C GLY A 688 -89.52 14.66 -47.20
N GLY A 689 -88.59 15.60 -47.19
CA GLY A 689 -88.13 16.35 -46.02
C GLY A 689 -87.06 15.67 -45.15
N PRO A 690 -85.86 15.34 -45.68
CA PRO A 690 -85.37 15.59 -47.04
C PRO A 690 -85.99 14.68 -48.11
#